data_AF-A0A5M8NTT9-F1
#
_entry.id   AF-A0A5M8NTT9-F1
#
_cell.length_a   1.000
_cell.length_b   1.000
_cell.length_c   1.000
_cell.angle_alpha   90.00
_cell.angle_beta   90.00
_cell.angle_gamma   90.00
#
_symmetry.space_group_name_H-M   'P 1'
#
loop_
_entity.id
_entity.type
_entity.pdbx_description
1 polymer ?
#
loop_
_entity_poly.entity_id
_entity_poly.type
_entity_poly.pdbx_seq_one_letter_code
_entity_poly.pdbx_strand_id
1 'polypeptide(L)'
;YLIGNAIAGINPQDIESINVLKDAAATALYGVQAANGVIVVTTKKGRQGPPHVSYNTNLSVNMRNYYTQLYLMNSAERIQLSMDIKSSGLALSRNTTDIGWEALVNAYDTKGTFEEYEKVSTRNDYKLLLNRLVSRNTDWYDLLFHNAFSHNHTVSLSGGNENTTYYASLGYNNSQGTARGSESQRYTGTMKLSSWINNKVYVNFQMNGSLADNKGFFGSTYTNPDNLARTLSRTIPVSYSDGRPFYFRTDYSNSAVEIDPATDPISINILNELAESGSVGKNSTLNAKLDVRWNIWDRLRYEFSGSIVEQKSNTDSWASDRTHYVATLRGYDYNAVAHGSTKEQNSKIPYGGVYNAAYTGQRSYTLRNQLAYENAINTDHVVSAQAISEIRSVLTNGYLNGNYGWRGDRGQLISPVVTEFNWESAYKNEPSSAITSNIKNYISWLGFASYAYKAKLMFNANIRMDGSNQFGDNPKYRFLPVWSVSGRYILTEESFLKNNPVLSYFALRASYGVQGNVDKNTSPTLVAKIQNYDVNRYFDQSSIEMLPNPLLRWEKTQSYNIGADFSLWNRRVSGVIDLYKKTGSDIIMTTQTSQVTGVTFQKINSGNMENTGVETDLSVYPIRTKDWEFSVNLIYAYNKNKLTKITSPALKDNADIRTSNNQKVAGTALVEGESLNTLYAWHFAGLDPTTGLPL
;
A
#
# COMPACT_ATOMS: atom_id res chain seq x y z
N TYR A 1 1.77 7.45 -5.74
CA TYR A 1 1.82 7.47 -4.26
C TYR A 1 0.90 6.39 -3.71
N LEU A 2 1.30 5.67 -2.66
CA LEU A 2 0.44 4.71 -1.96
C LEU A 2 -0.70 5.47 -1.25
N ILE A 3 -1.87 5.48 -1.85
CA ILE A 3 -3.11 6.07 -1.32
C ILE A 3 -3.71 5.03 -0.35
N GLY A 4 -3.21 4.98 0.89
CA GLY A 4 -3.70 3.99 1.86
C GLY A 4 -2.90 3.81 3.15
N ASN A 5 -2.22 4.84 3.64
CA ASN A 5 -1.51 4.75 4.93
C ASN A 5 -2.39 5.31 6.07
N ALA A 6 -2.71 4.47 7.06
CA ALA A 6 -3.50 4.84 8.24
C ALA A 6 -2.85 5.95 9.10
N ILE A 7 -1.56 6.24 8.89
CA ILE A 7 -0.78 7.29 9.59
C ILE A 7 -0.68 8.57 8.74
N ALA A 8 -1.09 8.55 7.46
CA ALA A 8 -0.93 9.69 6.54
C ALA A 8 -1.76 10.93 6.92
N GLY A 9 -2.67 10.84 7.88
CA GLY A 9 -3.44 11.99 8.37
C GLY A 9 -2.84 12.74 9.56
N ILE A 10 -1.71 12.27 10.13
CA ILE A 10 -1.09 12.90 11.30
C ILE A 10 0.16 13.66 10.85
N ASN A 11 0.32 14.91 11.34
CA ASN A 11 1.55 15.66 11.13
C ASN A 11 2.71 14.99 11.90
N PRO A 12 3.81 14.59 11.24
CA PRO A 12 4.96 14.00 11.92
C PRO A 12 5.52 14.87 13.05
N GLN A 13 5.43 16.21 12.93
CA GLN A 13 5.91 17.13 13.96
C GLN A 13 5.05 17.12 15.23
N ASP A 14 3.83 16.58 15.17
CA ASP A 14 2.97 16.38 16.34
C ASP A 14 3.26 15.05 17.04
N ILE A 15 4.10 14.18 16.49
CA ILE A 15 4.44 12.89 17.08
C ILE A 15 5.46 13.11 18.20
N GLU A 16 5.18 12.53 19.36
CA GLU A 16 6.10 12.47 20.51
C GLU A 16 6.90 11.17 20.48
N SER A 17 6.24 10.05 20.20
CA SER A 17 6.90 8.75 20.12
C SER A 17 6.14 7.77 19.22
N ILE A 18 6.87 6.82 18.64
CA ILE A 18 6.33 5.67 17.91
C ILE A 18 6.84 4.40 18.61
N ASN A 19 5.94 3.60 19.16
CA ASN A 19 6.29 2.35 19.82
C ASN A 19 5.83 1.18 18.95
N VAL A 20 6.74 0.24 18.67
CA VAL A 20 6.44 -0.97 17.90
C VAL A 20 6.38 -2.17 18.83
N LEU A 21 5.18 -2.71 19.01
CA LEU A 21 4.91 -3.88 19.85
C LEU A 21 4.92 -5.13 18.96
N LYS A 22 5.93 -5.97 19.15
CA LYS A 22 6.19 -7.15 18.29
C LYS A 22 5.76 -8.47 18.93
N ASP A 23 5.74 -8.51 20.26
CA ASP A 23 5.46 -9.71 21.05
C ASP A 23 3.97 -9.84 21.37
N ALA A 24 3.48 -11.07 21.50
CA ALA A 24 2.11 -11.39 21.84
C ALA A 24 1.69 -10.81 23.20
N ALA A 25 2.59 -10.82 24.18
CA ALA A 25 2.29 -10.26 25.50
C ALA A 25 2.10 -8.74 25.49
N ALA A 26 2.89 -8.02 24.69
CA ALA A 26 2.78 -6.57 24.55
C ALA A 26 1.57 -6.14 23.70
N THR A 27 1.19 -6.96 22.71
CA THR A 27 0.16 -6.64 21.73
C THR A 27 -1.25 -7.10 22.13
N ALA A 28 -1.38 -7.94 23.17
CA ALA A 28 -2.64 -8.50 23.64
C ALA A 28 -3.75 -7.46 23.93
N LEU A 29 -3.37 -6.22 24.27
CA LEU A 29 -4.31 -5.13 24.53
C LEU A 29 -5.05 -4.61 23.28
N TYR A 30 -4.53 -4.88 22.08
CA TYR A 30 -5.00 -4.26 20.82
C TYR A 30 -5.85 -5.19 19.94
N GLY A 31 -6.09 -6.42 20.40
CA GLY A 31 -7.07 -7.35 19.82
C GLY A 31 -6.56 -8.25 18.72
N VAL A 32 -7.48 -8.99 18.09
CA VAL A 32 -7.17 -10.06 17.13
C VAL A 32 -6.38 -9.65 15.89
N GLN A 33 -6.42 -8.37 15.51
CA GLN A 33 -5.58 -7.86 14.41
C GLN A 33 -4.12 -7.64 14.82
N ALA A 34 -3.81 -7.74 16.12
CA ALA A 34 -2.50 -7.53 16.69
C ALA A 34 -1.54 -8.72 16.51
N ALA A 35 -2.01 -9.84 15.91
CA ALA A 35 -1.16 -10.98 15.53
C ALA A 35 0.02 -10.57 14.62
N ASN A 36 -0.18 -9.50 13.83
CA ASN A 36 0.83 -8.94 12.94
C ASN A 36 1.73 -7.87 13.62
N GLY A 37 1.54 -7.62 14.92
CA GLY A 37 2.18 -6.53 15.65
C GLY A 37 1.32 -5.27 15.72
N VAL A 38 1.72 -4.31 16.57
CA VAL A 38 1.00 -3.05 16.78
C VAL A 38 2.00 -1.90 16.75
N ILE A 39 1.66 -0.83 16.03
CA ILE A 39 2.39 0.43 16.05
C ILE A 39 1.56 1.45 16.81
N VAL A 40 2.04 1.86 17.98
CA VAL A 40 1.40 2.86 18.83
C VAL A 40 2.05 4.22 18.60
N VAL A 41 1.30 5.14 17.99
CA VAL A 41 1.73 6.52 17.79
C VAL A 41 1.18 7.37 18.92
N THR A 42 2.07 8.00 19.70
CA THR A 42 1.70 8.98 20.72
C THR A 42 2.05 10.37 20.22
N THR A 43 1.06 11.26 20.22
CA THR A 43 1.24 12.66 19.83
C THR A 43 1.52 13.54 21.05
N LYS A 44 2.26 14.64 20.84
CA LYS A 44 2.65 15.61 21.86
C LYS A 44 1.47 16.12 22.67
N LYS A 45 1.71 16.49 23.91
CA LYS A 45 0.71 17.05 24.85
C LYS A 45 1.11 18.44 25.30
N GLY A 46 0.15 19.18 25.86
CA GLY A 46 0.43 20.45 26.52
C GLY A 46 1.37 20.26 27.70
N ARG A 47 2.17 21.28 27.99
CA ARG A 47 3.10 21.30 29.13
C ARG A 47 2.69 22.44 30.06
N GLN A 48 2.82 22.23 31.36
CA GLN A 48 2.65 23.30 32.35
C GLN A 48 3.71 24.38 32.13
N GLY A 49 3.29 25.64 32.22
CA GLY A 49 4.16 26.79 32.05
C GLY A 49 3.59 27.82 31.08
N PRO A 50 4.35 28.90 30.82
CA PRO A 50 3.94 29.92 29.88
C PRO A 50 3.74 29.34 28.48
N PRO A 51 2.91 29.98 27.64
CA PRO A 51 2.70 29.54 26.27
C PRO A 51 4.02 29.45 25.50
N HIS A 52 4.31 28.29 24.93
CA HIS A 52 5.45 28.04 24.05
C HIS A 52 4.96 27.89 22.61
N VAL A 53 5.49 28.72 21.71
CA VAL A 53 5.24 28.66 20.27
C VAL A 53 6.49 28.10 19.59
N SER A 54 6.30 27.11 18.74
CA SER A 54 7.36 26.53 17.92
C SER A 54 6.97 26.57 16.45
N TYR A 55 7.93 26.94 15.61
CA TYR A 55 7.84 26.89 14.17
C TYR A 55 8.90 25.91 13.65
N ASN A 56 8.47 24.94 12.86
CA ASN A 56 9.34 23.97 12.21
C ASN A 56 9.16 24.01 10.70
N THR A 57 10.26 23.95 9.96
CA THR A 57 10.25 23.84 8.51
C THR A 57 11.32 22.86 8.03
N ASN A 58 10.95 22.03 7.05
CA ASN A 58 11.87 21.14 6.36
C ASN A 58 11.78 21.44 4.86
N LEU A 59 12.94 21.58 4.22
CA LEU A 59 13.07 21.81 2.79
C LEU A 59 13.84 20.63 2.18
N SER A 60 13.42 20.17 1.01
CA SER A 60 14.02 19.02 0.34
C SER A 60 13.99 19.18 -1.17
N VAL A 61 15.04 18.68 -1.84
CA VAL A 61 15.13 18.64 -3.30
C VAL A 61 15.34 17.19 -3.71
N ASN A 62 14.41 16.65 -4.47
CA ASN A 62 14.54 15.34 -5.11
C ASN A 62 15.04 15.54 -6.54
N MET A 63 16.18 14.96 -6.86
CA MET A 63 16.77 15.06 -8.19
C MET A 63 16.08 14.07 -9.15
N ARG A 64 15.86 14.48 -10.40
CA ARG A 64 15.38 13.56 -11.45
C ARG A 64 16.45 12.53 -11.81
N ASN A 65 16.01 11.37 -12.30
CA ASN A 65 16.91 10.38 -12.89
C ASN A 65 17.38 10.81 -14.28
N TYR A 66 18.46 10.19 -14.73
CA TYR A 66 18.98 10.28 -16.09
C TYR A 66 19.05 8.89 -16.72
N TYR A 67 18.89 8.82 -18.04
CA TYR A 67 18.88 7.54 -18.75
C TYR A 67 20.20 6.78 -18.67
N THR A 68 21.31 7.50 -18.56
CA THR A 68 22.66 6.94 -18.44
C THR A 68 22.84 6.19 -17.12
N GLN A 69 22.17 6.61 -16.04
CA GLN A 69 22.19 5.91 -14.75
C GLN A 69 21.49 4.54 -14.83
N LEU A 70 20.65 4.34 -15.85
CA LEU A 70 19.90 3.11 -16.10
C LEU A 70 20.52 2.26 -17.20
N TYR A 71 21.68 2.67 -17.74
CA TYR A 71 22.36 1.99 -18.87
C TYR A 71 21.45 1.76 -20.07
N LEU A 72 20.55 2.70 -20.34
CA LEU A 72 19.67 2.65 -21.51
C LEU A 72 20.43 3.11 -22.76
N MET A 73 20.17 2.44 -23.89
CA MET A 73 20.72 2.83 -25.19
C MET A 73 20.34 4.27 -25.54
N ASN A 74 21.30 5.04 -26.03
CA ASN A 74 21.04 6.28 -26.74
C ASN A 74 20.47 6.00 -28.15
N SER A 75 20.09 7.05 -28.89
CA SER A 75 19.55 6.90 -30.25
C SER A 75 20.53 6.21 -31.22
N ALA A 76 21.82 6.51 -31.16
CA ALA A 76 22.83 5.91 -32.03
C ALA A 76 22.97 4.40 -31.77
N GLU A 77 23.09 4.00 -30.50
CA GLU A 77 23.20 2.60 -30.08
C GLU A 77 21.94 1.81 -30.44
N ARG A 78 20.76 2.40 -30.22
CA ARG A 78 19.48 1.78 -30.58
C ARG A 78 19.38 1.53 -32.08
N ILE A 79 19.83 2.48 -32.91
CA ILE A 79 19.85 2.33 -34.37
C ILE A 79 20.88 1.29 -34.79
N GLN A 80 22.09 1.34 -34.20
CA GLN A 80 23.16 0.38 -34.47
C GLN A 80 22.67 -1.05 -34.20
N LEU A 81 21.99 -1.28 -33.09
CA LEU A 81 21.37 -2.57 -32.78
C LEU A 81 20.42 -3.04 -33.87
N SER A 82 19.56 -2.17 -34.42
CA SER A 82 18.68 -2.55 -35.55
C SER A 82 19.47 -2.88 -36.82
N MET A 83 20.54 -2.13 -37.10
CA MET A 83 21.41 -2.44 -38.23
C MET A 83 22.10 -3.79 -38.06
N ASP A 84 22.60 -4.08 -36.86
CA ASP A 84 23.30 -5.33 -36.53
C ASP A 84 22.35 -6.53 -36.68
N ILE A 85 21.12 -6.42 -36.16
CA ILE A 85 20.06 -7.44 -36.33
C ILE A 85 19.80 -7.70 -37.82
N LYS A 86 19.56 -6.64 -38.61
CA LYS A 86 19.29 -6.78 -40.05
C LYS A 86 20.50 -7.36 -40.80
N SER A 87 21.71 -6.91 -40.47
CA SER A 87 22.95 -7.38 -41.11
C SER A 87 23.26 -8.84 -40.81
N SER A 88 22.82 -9.33 -39.64
CA SER A 88 22.92 -10.74 -39.23
C SER A 88 21.87 -11.63 -39.89
N GLY A 89 21.05 -11.10 -40.81
CA GLY A 89 19.97 -11.83 -41.48
C GLY A 89 18.78 -12.17 -40.58
N LEU A 90 18.71 -11.56 -39.38
CA LEU A 90 17.60 -11.76 -38.45
C LEU A 90 16.43 -10.84 -38.80
N ALA A 91 15.22 -11.35 -38.66
CA ALA A 91 14.01 -10.54 -38.80
C ALA A 91 13.85 -9.64 -37.56
N LEU A 92 13.50 -8.37 -37.79
CA LEU A 92 13.07 -7.48 -36.72
C LEU A 92 11.67 -7.94 -36.25
N SER A 93 11.54 -8.24 -34.96
CA SER A 93 10.31 -8.86 -34.40
C SER A 93 9.06 -7.98 -34.43
N ARG A 94 9.18 -6.69 -34.77
CA ARG A 94 8.04 -5.76 -34.90
C ARG A 94 7.85 -5.41 -36.38
N ASN A 95 6.69 -5.73 -36.92
CA ASN A 95 6.29 -5.25 -38.24
C ASN A 95 6.22 -3.71 -38.18
N THR A 96 7.15 -3.08 -38.91
CA THR A 96 7.21 -1.67 -39.30
C THR A 96 6.19 -0.74 -38.65
N THR A 97 6.49 -0.24 -37.45
CA THR A 97 5.93 1.04 -37.00
C THR A 97 6.46 2.14 -37.92
N ASP A 98 5.66 3.17 -38.22
CA ASP A 98 6.01 4.31 -39.11
C ASP A 98 7.09 5.27 -38.53
N ILE A 99 7.93 4.79 -37.60
CA ILE A 99 8.94 5.57 -36.88
C ILE A 99 10.29 4.85 -36.79
N GLY A 100 11.34 5.63 -36.53
CA GLY A 100 12.68 5.10 -36.27
C GLY A 100 13.41 4.67 -37.55
N TRP A 101 14.45 3.86 -37.38
CA TRP A 101 15.31 3.45 -38.49
C TRP A 101 14.60 2.51 -39.45
N GLU A 102 13.75 1.65 -38.93
CA GLU A 102 12.97 0.66 -39.66
C GLU A 102 12.03 1.34 -40.68
N ALA A 103 11.36 2.42 -40.26
CA ALA A 103 10.54 3.23 -41.16
C ALA A 103 11.36 3.99 -42.20
N LEU A 104 12.54 4.51 -41.83
CA LEU A 104 13.44 5.19 -42.78
C LEU A 104 13.94 4.23 -43.87
N VAL A 105 14.29 3.01 -43.50
CA VAL A 105 14.69 1.95 -44.43
C VAL A 105 13.55 1.61 -45.38
N ASN A 106 12.34 1.41 -44.85
CA ASN A 106 11.16 1.14 -45.68
C ASN A 106 10.89 2.28 -46.67
N ALA A 107 10.93 3.53 -46.20
CA ALA A 107 10.75 4.71 -47.05
C ALA A 107 11.81 4.80 -48.17
N TYR A 108 13.07 4.45 -47.88
CA TYR A 108 14.14 4.44 -48.88
C TYR A 108 13.97 3.34 -49.93
N ASP A 109 13.58 2.13 -49.49
CA ASP A 109 13.38 0.96 -50.35
C ASP A 109 12.15 1.14 -51.27
N THR A 110 11.07 1.75 -50.74
CA THR A 110 9.82 2.02 -51.48
C THR A 110 9.82 3.35 -52.23
N LYS A 111 10.85 4.20 -52.06
CA LYS A 111 10.87 5.60 -52.53
C LYS A 111 9.69 6.44 -52.01
N GLY A 112 9.23 6.09 -50.81
CA GLY A 112 8.13 6.72 -50.10
C GLY A 112 8.54 7.92 -49.24
N THR A 113 7.69 8.24 -48.26
CA THR A 113 7.90 9.31 -47.28
C THR A 113 8.31 8.75 -45.92
N PHE A 114 9.07 9.54 -45.17
CA PHE A 114 9.46 9.32 -43.79
C PHE A 114 8.91 10.47 -42.93
N GLU A 115 8.47 10.16 -41.70
CA GLU A 115 7.81 11.14 -40.80
C GLU A 115 6.71 11.95 -41.53
N GLU A 116 5.91 11.23 -42.34
CA GLU A 116 4.78 11.70 -43.17
C GLU A 116 5.13 12.69 -44.31
N TYR A 117 6.17 13.53 -44.16
CA TYR A 117 6.44 14.66 -45.06
C TYR A 117 7.78 14.58 -45.82
N GLU A 118 8.74 13.75 -45.39
CA GLU A 118 10.09 13.75 -45.95
C GLU A 118 10.26 12.64 -46.97
N LYS A 119 10.23 12.99 -48.26
CA LYS A 119 10.43 12.01 -49.34
C LYS A 119 11.87 11.48 -49.34
N VAL A 120 12.02 10.16 -49.34
CA VAL A 120 13.34 9.49 -49.32
C VAL A 120 13.64 8.91 -50.70
N SER A 121 14.11 9.75 -51.62
CA SER A 121 14.33 9.33 -53.02
C SER A 121 15.76 8.88 -53.29
N THR A 122 16.74 9.59 -52.71
CA THR A 122 18.15 9.41 -52.99
C THR A 122 18.91 8.78 -51.82
N ARG A 123 20.10 8.25 -52.10
CA ARG A 123 21.03 7.78 -51.06
C ARG A 123 21.47 8.92 -50.13
N ASN A 124 21.50 10.16 -50.63
CA ASN A 124 21.85 11.32 -49.82
C ASN A 124 20.73 11.67 -48.85
N ASP A 125 19.46 11.61 -49.28
CA ASP A 125 18.29 11.82 -48.42
C ASP A 125 18.30 10.82 -47.25
N TYR A 126 18.50 9.54 -47.56
CA TYR A 126 18.61 8.49 -46.54
C TYR A 126 19.73 8.77 -45.54
N LYS A 127 20.94 9.12 -46.01
CA LYS A 127 22.07 9.44 -45.12
C LYS A 127 21.78 10.63 -44.22
N LEU A 128 21.13 11.67 -44.74
CA LEU A 128 20.79 12.87 -43.97
C LEU A 128 19.79 12.55 -42.86
N LEU A 129 18.73 11.80 -43.19
CA LEU A 129 17.70 11.40 -42.23
C LEU A 129 18.23 10.39 -41.21
N LEU A 130 19.10 9.47 -41.63
CA LEU A 130 19.79 8.55 -40.73
C LEU A 130 20.64 9.31 -39.71
N ASN A 131 21.46 10.27 -40.17
CA ASN A 131 22.27 11.11 -39.29
C ASN A 131 21.40 11.89 -38.31
N ARG A 132 20.24 12.40 -38.77
CA ARG A 132 19.27 13.06 -37.89
C ARG A 132 18.78 12.12 -36.79
N LEU A 133 18.35 10.91 -37.12
CA LEU A 133 17.89 9.92 -36.15
C LEU A 133 18.98 9.55 -35.14
N VAL A 134 20.21 9.35 -35.62
CA VAL A 134 21.39 9.07 -34.77
C VAL A 134 21.65 10.21 -33.80
N SER A 135 21.56 11.46 -34.24
CA SER A 135 21.81 12.66 -33.41
C SER A 135 20.67 13.08 -32.50
N ARG A 136 19.44 12.56 -32.69
CA ARG A 136 18.22 13.08 -32.05
C ARG A 136 18.21 12.90 -30.54
N ASN A 137 18.55 11.69 -30.08
CA ASN A 137 18.65 11.28 -28.68
C ASN A 137 17.66 11.95 -27.70
N THR A 138 16.36 11.90 -28.00
CA THR A 138 15.32 12.55 -27.19
C THR A 138 15.41 12.12 -25.72
N ASP A 139 15.65 13.07 -24.81
CA ASP A 139 15.74 12.77 -23.38
C ASP A 139 14.37 12.79 -22.72
N TRP A 140 13.68 11.65 -22.75
CA TRP A 140 12.39 11.48 -22.09
C TRP A 140 12.43 11.76 -20.58
N TYR A 141 13.58 11.55 -19.90
CA TYR A 141 13.70 11.89 -18.49
C TYR A 141 13.75 13.40 -18.26
N ASP A 142 14.28 14.18 -19.19
CA ASP A 142 14.27 15.65 -19.10
C ASP A 142 12.87 16.24 -19.39
N LEU A 143 12.16 15.63 -20.34
CA LEU A 143 10.83 16.07 -20.74
C LEU A 143 9.77 15.73 -19.68
N LEU A 144 9.80 14.51 -19.16
CA LEU A 144 8.74 14.00 -18.29
C LEU A 144 9.00 14.22 -16.80
N PHE A 145 10.24 14.56 -16.42
CA PHE A 145 10.63 14.76 -15.03
C PHE A 145 11.30 16.12 -14.79
N HIS A 146 11.37 16.52 -13.52
CA HIS A 146 12.08 17.70 -13.05
C HIS A 146 12.70 17.44 -11.68
N ASN A 147 13.66 18.29 -11.30
CA ASN A 147 14.10 18.33 -9.90
C ASN A 147 12.95 18.91 -9.07
N ALA A 148 12.51 18.17 -8.07
CA ALA A 148 11.30 18.46 -7.32
C ALA A 148 11.65 19.06 -5.96
N PHE A 149 11.23 20.30 -5.72
CA PHE A 149 11.37 20.96 -4.44
C PHE A 149 10.13 20.72 -3.57
N SER A 150 10.33 20.12 -2.41
CA SER A 150 9.28 19.81 -1.45
C SER A 150 9.56 20.51 -0.13
N HIS A 151 8.51 21.03 0.50
CA HIS A 151 8.63 21.76 1.75
C HIS A 151 7.50 21.44 2.72
N ASN A 152 7.78 21.60 4.01
CA ASN A 152 6.77 21.53 5.06
C ASN A 152 6.95 22.68 6.06
N HIS A 153 5.84 23.06 6.67
CA HIS A 153 5.77 24.09 7.69
C HIS A 153 4.81 23.63 8.77
N THR A 154 5.21 23.73 10.03
CA THR A 154 4.34 23.46 11.18
C THR A 154 4.50 24.57 12.20
N VAL A 155 3.37 25.13 12.63
CA VAL A 155 3.30 26.01 13.80
C VAL A 155 2.58 25.24 14.89
N SER A 156 3.17 25.19 16.08
CA SER A 156 2.56 24.56 17.26
C SER A 156 2.59 25.51 18.45
N LEU A 157 1.55 25.44 19.26
CA LEU A 157 1.37 26.18 20.50
C LEU A 157 1.10 25.16 21.61
N SER A 158 1.85 25.25 22.71
CA SER A 158 1.66 24.40 23.89
C SER A 158 1.80 25.21 25.17
N GLY A 159 0.97 24.96 26.17
CA GLY A 159 1.08 25.64 27.46
C GLY A 159 0.00 25.18 28.42
N GLY A 160 -0.08 25.83 29.58
CA GLY A 160 -1.10 25.55 30.57
C GLY A 160 -0.67 25.81 32.00
N ASN A 161 -1.59 25.60 32.93
CA ASN A 161 -1.31 25.60 34.36
C ASN A 161 -1.29 24.15 34.89
N GLU A 162 -1.25 24.00 36.21
CA GLU A 162 -1.22 22.70 36.89
C GLU A 162 -2.48 21.85 36.65
N ASN A 163 -3.64 22.49 36.44
CA ASN A 163 -4.92 21.79 36.28
C ASN A 163 -5.27 21.55 34.82
N THR A 164 -4.92 22.48 33.93
CA THR A 164 -5.32 22.46 32.52
C THR A 164 -4.14 22.74 31.61
N THR A 165 -3.90 21.84 30.66
CA THR A 165 -2.88 21.99 29.62
C THR A 165 -3.50 21.87 28.23
N TYR A 166 -2.93 22.59 27.27
CA TYR A 166 -3.38 22.62 25.89
C TYR A 166 -2.22 22.45 24.93
N TYR A 167 -2.52 21.85 23.78
CA TYR A 167 -1.65 21.75 22.61
C TYR A 167 -2.47 22.00 21.36
N ALA A 168 -2.00 22.86 20.48
CA ALA A 168 -2.59 23.08 19.17
C ALA A 168 -1.49 23.14 18.12
N SER A 169 -1.74 22.63 16.93
CA SER A 169 -0.82 22.78 15.80
C SER A 169 -1.55 22.87 14.47
N LEU A 170 -0.93 23.58 13.54
CA LEU A 170 -1.32 23.68 12.15
C LEU A 170 -0.09 23.36 11.30
N GLY A 171 -0.30 22.53 10.28
CA GLY A 171 0.76 22.12 9.36
C GLY A 171 0.32 22.25 7.91
N TYR A 172 1.26 22.66 7.07
CA TYR A 172 1.14 22.65 5.61
C TYR A 172 2.33 21.89 5.03
N ASN A 173 2.06 20.95 4.12
CA ASN A 173 3.06 20.18 3.42
C ASN A 173 2.77 20.22 1.92
N ASN A 174 3.79 20.56 1.14
CA ASN A 174 3.79 20.47 -0.30
C ASN A 174 4.91 19.48 -0.71
N SER A 175 4.50 18.31 -1.16
CA SER A 175 5.39 17.25 -1.63
C SER A 175 5.27 17.13 -3.15
N GLN A 176 6.29 17.64 -3.85
CA GLN A 176 6.44 17.50 -5.30
C GLN A 176 7.11 16.16 -5.63
N GLY A 177 6.54 15.42 -6.58
CA GLY A 177 7.18 14.27 -7.21
C GLY A 177 8.13 14.73 -8.33
N THR A 178 9.11 13.89 -8.69
CA THR A 178 10.01 14.20 -9.80
C THR A 178 9.33 14.11 -11.16
N ALA A 179 8.28 13.27 -11.29
CA ALA A 179 7.47 13.22 -12.50
C ALA A 179 6.55 14.45 -12.57
N ARG A 180 6.60 15.18 -13.69
CA ARG A 180 5.77 16.37 -13.90
C ARG A 180 4.29 16.02 -13.81
N GLY A 181 3.54 16.76 -13.00
CA GLY A 181 2.12 16.48 -12.74
C GLY A 181 1.87 15.57 -11.52
N SER A 182 2.91 15.07 -10.86
CA SER A 182 2.78 14.37 -9.58
C SER A 182 3.06 15.31 -8.40
N GLU A 183 2.01 15.64 -7.66
CA GLU A 183 2.07 16.58 -6.53
C GLU A 183 1.13 16.14 -5.41
N SER A 184 1.52 16.34 -4.17
CA SER A 184 0.65 16.15 -3.00
C SER A 184 0.72 17.36 -2.08
N GLN A 185 -0.42 17.98 -1.81
CA GLN A 185 -0.56 19.07 -0.85
C GLN A 185 -1.41 18.61 0.33
N ARG A 186 -0.94 18.83 1.55
CA ARG A 186 -1.64 18.40 2.76
C ARG A 186 -1.66 19.48 3.83
N TYR A 187 -2.84 19.72 4.37
CA TYR A 187 -3.09 20.55 5.54
C TYR A 187 -3.43 19.65 6.71
N THR A 188 -2.86 19.93 7.88
CA THR A 188 -3.08 19.17 9.11
C THR A 188 -3.40 20.11 10.26
N GLY A 189 -4.33 19.71 11.12
CA GLY A 189 -4.62 20.43 12.36
C GLY A 189 -4.72 19.46 13.53
N THR A 190 -4.09 19.78 14.65
CA THR A 190 -4.21 19.02 15.90
C THR A 190 -4.64 19.95 17.01
N MET A 191 -5.56 19.50 17.85
CA MET A 191 -5.93 20.16 19.10
C MET A 191 -6.01 19.12 20.21
N LYS A 192 -5.49 19.48 21.39
CA LYS A 192 -5.63 18.70 22.62
C LYS A 192 -5.87 19.62 23.79
N LEU A 193 -6.77 19.20 24.66
CA LEU A 193 -7.07 19.85 25.92
C LEU A 193 -7.14 18.77 26.99
N SER A 194 -6.32 18.90 28.02
CA SER A 194 -6.27 17.99 29.15
C SER A 194 -6.51 18.77 30.43
N SER A 195 -7.49 18.36 31.23
CA SER A 195 -7.85 19.08 32.46
C SER A 195 -8.23 18.15 33.61
N TRP A 196 -7.66 18.40 34.79
CA TRP A 196 -8.26 17.98 36.04
C TRP A 196 -9.41 18.93 36.37
N ILE A 197 -10.64 18.43 36.34
CA ILE A 197 -11.84 19.20 36.71
C ILE A 197 -11.90 19.38 38.23
N ASN A 198 -11.42 18.36 38.94
CA ASN A 198 -11.19 18.34 40.39
C ASN A 198 -10.15 17.24 40.69
N ASN A 199 -9.85 16.99 41.97
CA ASN A 199 -8.84 16.01 42.41
C ASN A 199 -9.18 14.54 42.06
N LYS A 200 -10.40 14.25 41.55
CA LYS A 200 -10.84 12.89 41.20
C LYS A 200 -11.11 12.71 39.71
N VAL A 201 -11.43 13.76 38.97
CA VAL A 201 -11.88 13.66 37.58
C VAL A 201 -10.92 14.38 36.64
N TYR A 202 -10.35 13.61 35.72
CA TYR A 202 -9.50 14.09 34.62
C TYR A 202 -10.22 13.88 33.29
N VAL A 203 -10.20 14.90 32.44
CA VAL A 203 -10.79 14.87 31.10
C VAL A 203 -9.72 15.22 30.08
N ASN A 204 -9.62 14.44 29.01
CA ASN A 204 -8.76 14.73 27.88
C ASN A 204 -9.56 14.69 26.59
N PHE A 205 -9.59 15.81 25.88
CA PHE A 205 -10.13 15.91 24.54
C PHE A 205 -9.00 16.03 23.54
N GLN A 206 -9.07 15.27 22.45
CA GLN A 206 -8.13 15.31 21.35
C GLN A 206 -8.88 15.33 20.02
N MET A 207 -8.43 16.18 19.09
CA MET A 207 -8.92 16.23 17.73
C MET A 207 -7.74 16.36 16.76
N ASN A 208 -7.73 15.55 15.70
CA ASN A 208 -6.74 15.59 14.64
C ASN A 208 -7.46 15.56 13.29
N GLY A 209 -7.20 16.54 12.44
CA GLY A 209 -7.77 16.67 11.11
C GLY A 209 -6.68 16.72 10.04
N SER A 210 -6.95 16.17 8.86
CA SER A 210 -6.13 16.39 7.68
C SER A 210 -6.96 16.48 6.41
N LEU A 211 -6.51 17.32 5.49
CA LEU A 211 -7.04 17.46 4.14
C LEU A 211 -5.86 17.34 3.18
N ALA A 212 -5.93 16.42 2.22
CA ALA A 212 -4.88 16.22 1.23
C ALA A 212 -5.45 16.21 -0.18
N ASP A 213 -4.81 16.95 -1.08
CA ASP A 213 -5.05 16.93 -2.52
C ASP A 213 -3.84 16.27 -3.19
N ASN A 214 -4.08 15.24 -3.99
CA ASN A 214 -3.04 14.44 -4.64
C ASN A 214 -3.29 14.42 -6.13
N LYS A 215 -2.39 14.99 -6.91
CA LYS A 215 -2.40 14.93 -8.37
C LYS A 215 -1.56 13.75 -8.85
N GLY A 216 -2.05 13.10 -9.87
CA GLY A 216 -1.38 12.00 -10.54
C GLY A 216 -1.85 11.84 -11.97
N PHE A 217 -1.51 10.69 -12.54
CA PHE A 217 -1.75 10.38 -13.93
C PHE A 217 -2.99 9.51 -14.08
N PHE A 218 -3.64 9.59 -15.23
CA PHE A 218 -4.70 8.65 -15.60
C PHE A 218 -4.17 7.21 -15.63
N GLY A 219 -5.01 6.22 -15.36
CA GLY A 219 -4.61 4.81 -15.24
C GLY A 219 -4.43 4.11 -16.60
N SER A 220 -3.43 4.50 -17.39
CA SER A 220 -3.09 3.92 -18.69
C SER A 220 -1.58 3.60 -18.78
N THR A 221 -1.20 2.66 -19.65
CA THR A 221 0.22 2.38 -19.96
C THR A 221 0.90 3.58 -20.60
N TYR A 222 0.14 4.42 -21.31
CA TYR A 222 0.64 5.58 -22.05
C TYR A 222 0.68 6.89 -21.25
N THR A 223 0.33 6.84 -19.97
CA THR A 223 0.31 8.00 -19.07
C THR A 223 1.25 7.84 -17.89
N ASN A 224 1.98 6.72 -17.79
CA ASN A 224 2.97 6.49 -16.74
C ASN A 224 4.36 7.03 -17.16
N PRO A 225 4.84 8.15 -16.59
CA PRO A 225 6.06 8.80 -17.06
C PRO A 225 7.32 7.95 -16.97
N ASP A 226 7.45 7.08 -15.97
CA ASP A 226 8.64 6.23 -15.82
C ASP A 226 8.64 5.08 -16.83
N ASN A 227 7.48 4.46 -17.07
CA ASN A 227 7.36 3.44 -18.12
C ASN A 227 7.69 4.04 -19.49
N LEU A 228 7.12 5.21 -19.80
CA LEU A 228 7.37 5.94 -21.04
C LEU A 228 8.86 6.28 -21.21
N ALA A 229 9.49 6.86 -20.19
CA ALA A 229 10.90 7.27 -20.27
C ALA A 229 11.89 6.10 -20.44
N ARG A 230 11.51 4.89 -19.98
CA ARG A 230 12.33 3.68 -20.11
C ARG A 230 12.14 2.97 -21.45
N THR A 231 10.92 2.96 -21.98
CA THR A 231 10.55 2.07 -23.09
C THR A 231 10.48 2.78 -24.44
N LEU A 232 10.22 4.09 -24.46
CA LEU A 232 10.16 4.85 -25.71
C LEU A 232 11.55 4.97 -26.33
N SER A 233 11.61 4.74 -27.64
CA SER A 233 12.84 4.97 -28.38
C SER A 233 13.24 6.44 -28.31
N ARG A 234 14.53 6.69 -28.10
CA ARG A 234 15.14 8.03 -28.14
C ARG A 234 15.30 8.57 -29.56
N THR A 235 14.96 7.76 -30.56
CA THR A 235 14.85 8.18 -31.96
C THR A 235 13.51 8.84 -32.26
N ILE A 236 12.56 8.90 -31.34
CA ILE A 236 11.24 9.52 -31.57
C ILE A 236 11.34 11.03 -31.31
N PRO A 237 10.92 11.89 -32.24
CA PRO A 237 10.91 13.34 -32.03
C PRO A 237 9.72 13.78 -31.17
N VAL A 238 9.84 14.95 -30.55
CA VAL A 238 8.75 15.57 -29.77
C VAL A 238 7.82 16.39 -30.68
N SER A 239 8.38 16.99 -31.72
CA SER A 239 7.71 17.85 -32.70
C SER A 239 8.28 17.62 -34.10
N TYR A 240 7.47 17.94 -35.11
CA TYR A 240 7.90 18.07 -36.49
C TYR A 240 8.80 19.29 -36.67
N SER A 241 9.50 19.39 -37.81
CA SER A 241 10.41 20.51 -38.11
C SER A 241 9.74 21.89 -38.15
N ASP A 242 8.41 21.93 -38.34
CA ASP A 242 7.59 23.15 -38.33
C ASP A 242 7.07 23.54 -36.93
N GLY A 243 7.42 22.76 -35.89
CA GLY A 243 7.03 22.99 -34.50
C GLY A 243 5.70 22.35 -34.09
N ARG A 244 4.95 21.70 -35.00
CA ARG A 244 3.73 20.95 -34.62
C ARG A 244 4.09 19.73 -33.77
N PRO A 245 3.25 19.30 -32.81
CA PRO A 245 3.51 18.08 -32.03
C PRO A 245 3.63 16.86 -32.94
N PHE A 246 4.60 15.99 -32.67
CA PHE A 246 4.82 14.79 -33.46
C PHE A 246 3.89 13.67 -32.99
N TYR A 247 3.11 13.10 -33.90
CA TYR A 247 2.24 11.97 -33.62
C TYR A 247 2.75 10.75 -34.35
N PHE A 248 2.79 9.60 -33.67
CA PHE A 248 3.20 8.34 -34.26
C PHE A 248 2.21 7.23 -33.97
N ARG A 249 2.22 6.20 -34.80
CA ARG A 249 1.32 5.06 -34.67
C ARG A 249 1.89 4.02 -33.71
N THR A 250 1.03 3.41 -32.91
CA THR A 250 1.38 2.29 -32.03
C THR A 250 0.75 1.00 -32.55
N ASP A 251 1.20 -0.15 -32.07
CA ASP A 251 0.56 -1.43 -32.38
C ASP A 251 -0.74 -1.57 -31.56
N TYR A 252 -1.87 -1.84 -32.23
CA TYR A 252 -3.21 -1.85 -31.63
C TYR A 252 -3.74 -3.23 -31.20
N SER A 253 -2.88 -4.10 -30.63
CA SER A 253 -3.23 -5.51 -30.39
C SER A 253 -4.42 -5.74 -29.42
N ASN A 254 -4.85 -4.72 -28.67
CA ASN A 254 -5.86 -4.82 -27.60
C ASN A 254 -7.05 -3.86 -27.79
N SER A 255 -7.30 -3.36 -29.01
CA SER A 255 -8.47 -2.51 -29.28
C SER A 255 -9.78 -3.27 -29.04
N ALA A 256 -10.79 -2.58 -28.52
CA ALA A 256 -12.15 -3.13 -28.32
C ALA A 256 -12.94 -3.24 -29.63
N VAL A 257 -12.47 -2.56 -30.70
CA VAL A 257 -13.05 -2.55 -32.04
C VAL A 257 -11.98 -3.00 -33.03
N GLU A 258 -12.37 -3.72 -34.07
CA GLU A 258 -11.47 -4.05 -35.18
C GLU A 258 -11.01 -2.75 -35.85
N ILE A 259 -9.70 -2.50 -35.80
CA ILE A 259 -9.06 -1.36 -36.44
C ILE A 259 -8.30 -1.89 -37.64
N ASP A 260 -8.59 -1.36 -38.83
CA ASP A 260 -7.76 -1.59 -40.00
C ASP A 260 -6.61 -0.57 -39.99
N PRO A 261 -5.36 -0.99 -39.72
CA PRO A 261 -4.24 -0.08 -39.69
C PRO A 261 -3.92 0.54 -41.05
N ALA A 262 -4.47 0.05 -42.17
CA ALA A 262 -4.27 0.70 -43.46
C ALA A 262 -5.21 1.90 -43.65
N THR A 263 -6.42 1.85 -43.10
CA THR A 263 -7.46 2.86 -43.33
C THR A 263 -7.79 3.73 -42.12
N ASP A 264 -7.45 3.29 -40.90
CA ASP A 264 -7.71 3.99 -39.63
C ASP A 264 -6.46 4.07 -38.75
N PRO A 265 -5.43 4.86 -39.12
CA PRO A 265 -4.38 5.24 -38.18
C PRO A 265 -5.01 5.80 -36.90
N ILE A 266 -4.70 5.16 -35.78
CA ILE A 266 -4.69 5.86 -34.50
C ILE A 266 -3.26 6.36 -34.30
N SER A 267 -3.11 7.50 -33.64
CA SER A 267 -1.79 8.09 -33.40
C SER A 267 -1.65 8.51 -31.95
N ILE A 268 -0.40 8.64 -31.47
CA ILE A 268 -0.09 9.10 -30.12
C ILE A 268 0.96 10.20 -30.15
N ASN A 269 0.74 11.22 -29.32
CA ASN A 269 1.77 12.12 -28.84
C ASN A 269 1.79 12.04 -27.31
N ILE A 270 2.95 11.76 -26.75
CA ILE A 270 3.09 11.48 -25.31
C ILE A 270 2.80 12.70 -24.45
N LEU A 271 3.21 13.89 -24.90
CA LEU A 271 2.94 15.13 -24.17
C LEU A 271 1.46 15.51 -24.25
N ASN A 272 0.81 15.29 -25.39
CA ASN A 272 -0.64 15.42 -25.54
C ASN A 272 -1.37 14.45 -24.60
N GLU A 273 -0.96 13.18 -24.56
CA GLU A 273 -1.59 12.18 -23.69
C GLU A 273 -1.56 12.61 -22.21
N LEU A 274 -0.43 13.16 -21.75
CA LEU A 274 -0.27 13.66 -20.38
C LEU A 274 -0.98 15.01 -20.13
N ALA A 275 -1.16 15.84 -21.15
CA ALA A 275 -1.86 17.12 -21.03
C ALA A 275 -3.38 16.96 -21.04
N GLU A 276 -3.88 15.97 -21.78
CA GLU A 276 -5.30 15.71 -22.03
C GLU A 276 -5.90 14.65 -21.09
N SER A 277 -5.09 14.11 -20.16
CA SER A 277 -5.52 13.14 -19.16
C SER A 277 -4.92 13.42 -17.78
N GLY A 278 -5.55 12.89 -16.73
CA GLY A 278 -5.05 13.08 -15.38
C GLY A 278 -5.86 12.37 -14.31
N SER A 279 -5.42 12.47 -13.07
CA SER A 279 -6.17 12.04 -11.90
C SER A 279 -5.92 12.94 -10.70
N VAL A 280 -6.97 13.15 -9.90
CA VAL A 280 -6.93 13.91 -8.64
C VAL A 280 -7.60 13.10 -7.54
N GLY A 281 -6.89 12.94 -6.42
CA GLY A 281 -7.37 12.27 -5.21
C GLY A 281 -7.46 13.23 -4.04
N LYS A 282 -8.68 13.52 -3.58
CA LYS A 282 -8.96 14.35 -2.41
C LYS A 282 -9.28 13.49 -1.20
N ASN A 283 -8.43 13.56 -0.19
CA ASN A 283 -8.52 12.79 1.04
C ASN A 283 -8.79 13.71 2.23
N SER A 284 -9.73 13.33 3.08
CA SER A 284 -10.04 14.03 4.33
C SER A 284 -10.09 13.02 5.46
N THR A 285 -9.45 13.34 6.58
CA THR A 285 -9.50 12.53 7.80
C THR A 285 -9.82 13.41 9.00
N LEU A 286 -10.75 13.00 9.85
CA LEU A 286 -11.03 13.59 11.15
C LEU A 286 -11.01 12.49 12.20
N ASN A 287 -10.23 12.69 13.26
CA ASN A 287 -10.21 11.84 14.44
C ASN A 287 -10.53 12.73 15.64
N ALA A 288 -11.59 12.42 16.37
CA ALA A 288 -11.92 13.07 17.62
C ALA A 288 -12.06 12.03 18.72
N LYS A 289 -11.47 12.31 19.88
CA LYS A 289 -11.39 11.41 21.02
C LYS A 289 -11.63 12.16 22.32
N LEU A 290 -12.45 11.56 23.19
CA LEU A 290 -12.70 11.99 24.54
C LEU A 290 -12.30 10.87 25.51
N ASP A 291 -11.40 11.18 26.44
CA ASP A 291 -11.02 10.31 27.54
C ASP A 291 -11.48 10.95 28.85
N VAL A 292 -12.18 10.18 29.69
CA VAL A 292 -12.61 10.61 31.02
C VAL A 292 -12.09 9.60 32.02
N ARG A 293 -11.41 10.09 33.04
CA ARG A 293 -10.81 9.30 34.11
C ARG A 293 -11.40 9.75 35.44
N TRP A 294 -11.90 8.81 36.21
CA TRP A 294 -12.49 9.05 37.52
C TRP A 294 -11.85 8.16 38.58
N ASN A 295 -11.18 8.79 39.55
CA ASN A 295 -10.61 8.14 40.72
C ASN A 295 -11.74 7.95 41.74
N ILE A 296 -12.35 6.77 41.75
CA ILE A 296 -13.45 6.41 42.65
C ILE A 296 -12.91 6.33 44.08
N TRP A 297 -11.81 5.57 44.24
CA TRP A 297 -11.01 5.42 45.45
C TRP A 297 -9.53 5.47 45.11
N ASP A 298 -8.66 5.61 46.10
CA ASP A 298 -7.20 5.74 45.90
C ASP A 298 -6.58 4.59 45.10
N ARG A 299 -7.21 3.41 45.16
CA ARG A 299 -6.77 2.19 44.50
C ARG A 299 -7.63 1.78 43.31
N LEU A 300 -8.79 2.41 43.08
CA LEU A 300 -9.75 2.01 42.05
C LEU A 300 -10.13 3.20 41.18
N ARG A 301 -9.88 3.05 39.87
CA ARG A 301 -10.12 4.08 38.86
C ARG A 301 -11.00 3.53 37.75
N TYR A 302 -11.94 4.36 37.31
CA TYR A 302 -12.71 4.13 36.10
C TYR A 302 -12.20 5.02 34.98
N GLU A 303 -12.04 4.46 33.78
CA GLU A 303 -11.63 5.20 32.58
C GLU A 303 -12.60 4.90 31.43
N PHE A 304 -13.21 5.95 30.91
CA PHE A 304 -14.01 5.93 29.70
C PHE A 304 -13.21 6.53 28.54
N SER A 305 -13.31 5.94 27.37
CA SER A 305 -12.73 6.46 26.13
C SER A 305 -13.73 6.32 24.99
N GLY A 306 -14.08 7.43 24.37
CA GLY A 306 -14.93 7.48 23.18
C GLY A 306 -14.18 8.11 22.02
N SER A 307 -14.20 7.49 20.84
CA SER A 307 -13.57 8.06 19.65
C SER A 307 -14.43 7.88 18.40
N ILE A 308 -14.41 8.91 17.55
CA ILE A 308 -14.95 8.89 16.20
C ILE A 308 -13.82 9.16 15.21
N VAL A 309 -13.75 8.33 14.16
CA VAL A 309 -12.83 8.50 13.04
C VAL A 309 -13.63 8.54 11.76
N GLU A 310 -13.54 9.63 11.01
CA GLU A 310 -14.13 9.78 9.68
C GLU A 310 -13.02 9.95 8.65
N GLN A 311 -13.06 9.14 7.60
CA GLN A 311 -12.13 9.18 6.48
C GLN A 311 -12.95 9.24 5.20
N LYS A 312 -12.61 10.15 4.30
CA LYS A 312 -13.24 10.30 2.99
C LYS A 312 -12.16 10.38 1.95
N SER A 313 -12.31 9.62 0.88
CA SER A 313 -11.44 9.60 -0.29
C SER A 313 -12.31 9.78 -1.51
N ASN A 314 -12.10 10.87 -2.24
CA ASN A 314 -12.69 11.12 -3.54
C ASN A 314 -11.58 11.00 -4.57
N THR A 315 -11.79 10.27 -5.65
CA THR A 315 -10.82 10.15 -6.73
C THR A 315 -11.52 10.38 -8.03
N ASP A 316 -11.06 11.39 -8.76
CA ASP A 316 -11.48 11.68 -10.11
C ASP A 316 -10.32 11.34 -11.05
N SER A 317 -10.62 10.74 -12.19
CA SER A 317 -9.65 10.51 -13.26
C SER A 317 -10.32 10.70 -14.60
N TRP A 318 -9.58 11.27 -15.55
CA TRP A 318 -10.16 11.64 -16.84
C TRP A 318 -9.16 11.43 -17.97
N ALA A 319 -9.71 11.20 -19.16
CA ALA A 319 -9.00 11.23 -20.43
C ALA A 319 -9.92 11.91 -21.44
N SER A 320 -9.49 13.01 -22.06
CA SER A 320 -10.31 13.76 -23.02
C SER A 320 -10.47 12.99 -24.34
N ASP A 321 -11.36 13.48 -25.21
CA ASP A 321 -11.62 12.92 -26.54
C ASP A 321 -10.42 12.99 -27.50
N ARG A 322 -9.37 13.74 -27.13
CA ARG A 322 -8.11 13.95 -27.86
C ARG A 322 -6.98 13.00 -27.45
N THR A 323 -7.22 12.15 -26.46
CA THR A 323 -6.23 11.17 -26.00
C THR A 323 -6.20 9.95 -26.92
N HIS A 324 -5.02 9.34 -27.02
CA HIS A 324 -4.81 8.07 -27.68
C HIS A 324 -5.59 6.93 -27.00
N TYR A 325 -5.68 6.98 -25.66
CA TYR A 325 -6.52 6.05 -24.91
C TYR A 325 -7.96 6.06 -25.39
N VAL A 326 -8.57 7.26 -25.52
CA VAL A 326 -9.95 7.38 -26.01
C VAL A 326 -10.04 7.06 -27.50
N ALA A 327 -9.06 7.43 -28.33
CA ALA A 327 -9.03 7.04 -29.74
C ALA A 327 -9.04 5.51 -29.91
N THR A 328 -8.30 4.77 -29.08
CA THR A 328 -8.29 3.30 -29.09
C THR A 328 -9.64 2.70 -28.69
N LEU A 329 -10.32 3.31 -27.70
CA LEU A 329 -11.68 2.90 -27.35
C LEU A 329 -12.68 3.23 -28.48
N ARG A 330 -12.49 4.38 -29.14
CA ARG A 330 -13.34 4.88 -30.22
C ARG A 330 -13.17 4.07 -31.51
N GLY A 331 -11.97 3.56 -31.76
CA GLY A 331 -11.57 2.87 -33.00
C GLY A 331 -11.01 3.79 -34.08
N TYR A 332 -10.90 5.10 -33.81
CA TYR A 332 -10.35 6.10 -34.74
C TYR A 332 -9.93 7.38 -33.99
N ASP A 333 -9.00 8.14 -34.58
CA ASP A 333 -8.52 9.41 -34.05
C ASP A 333 -9.63 10.48 -33.98
N TYR A 334 -9.45 11.48 -33.12
CA TYR A 334 -10.42 12.56 -32.92
C TYR A 334 -10.77 13.28 -34.24
N ASN A 335 -12.07 13.38 -34.55
CA ASN A 335 -12.61 13.95 -35.80
C ASN A 335 -12.13 13.28 -37.10
N ALA A 336 -11.64 12.03 -37.05
CA ALA A 336 -11.15 11.33 -38.25
C ALA A 336 -12.27 10.80 -39.17
N VAL A 337 -13.50 10.61 -38.65
CA VAL A 337 -14.64 10.08 -39.43
C VAL A 337 -15.78 11.10 -39.52
N ALA A 338 -16.56 11.01 -40.59
CA ALA A 338 -17.74 11.85 -40.76
C ALA A 338 -18.89 11.44 -39.82
N HIS A 339 -19.69 12.43 -39.42
CA HIS A 339 -20.90 12.20 -38.63
C HIS A 339 -21.91 11.31 -39.38
N GLY A 340 -22.52 10.36 -38.68
CA GLY A 340 -23.47 9.40 -39.21
C GLY A 340 -22.82 8.24 -39.97
N SER A 341 -21.49 8.16 -40.03
CA SER A 341 -20.80 7.05 -40.68
C SER A 341 -21.02 5.74 -39.93
N THR A 342 -20.96 4.61 -40.65
CA THR A 342 -21.05 3.27 -40.05
C THR A 342 -19.96 3.05 -38.98
N LYS A 343 -18.76 3.62 -39.17
CA LYS A 343 -17.68 3.57 -38.17
C LYS A 343 -18.03 4.31 -36.89
N GLU A 344 -18.68 5.47 -37.00
CA GLU A 344 -19.19 6.19 -35.83
C GLU A 344 -20.28 5.38 -35.09
N GLN A 345 -21.19 4.75 -35.84
CA GLN A 345 -22.26 3.90 -35.31
C GLN A 345 -21.78 2.59 -34.67
N ASN A 346 -20.57 2.13 -35.02
CA ASN A 346 -19.92 0.96 -34.43
C ASN A 346 -18.89 1.31 -33.35
N SER A 347 -18.73 2.59 -33.01
CA SER A 347 -17.77 3.05 -32.01
C SER A 347 -18.25 2.79 -30.57
N LYS A 348 -17.32 2.45 -29.67
CA LYS A 348 -17.62 2.41 -28.22
C LYS A 348 -17.77 3.79 -27.59
N ILE A 349 -17.14 4.81 -28.15
CA ILE A 349 -17.21 6.17 -27.61
C ILE A 349 -17.07 7.19 -28.75
N PRO A 350 -18.12 7.33 -29.58
CA PRO A 350 -18.05 8.20 -30.76
C PRO A 350 -17.81 9.66 -30.38
N TYR A 351 -18.30 10.09 -29.21
CA TYR A 351 -18.18 11.45 -28.71
C TYR A 351 -17.65 11.49 -27.29
N GLY A 352 -16.90 12.55 -26.98
CA GLY A 352 -16.38 12.83 -25.65
C GLY A 352 -15.28 11.87 -25.19
N GLY A 353 -14.79 12.13 -23.99
CA GLY A 353 -13.77 11.36 -23.29
C GLY A 353 -14.35 10.50 -22.17
N VAL A 354 -13.46 9.99 -21.34
CA VAL A 354 -13.78 9.14 -20.19
C VAL A 354 -13.58 9.94 -18.91
N TYR A 355 -14.54 9.85 -17.99
CA TYR A 355 -14.45 10.42 -16.65
C TYR A 355 -14.87 9.37 -15.62
N ASN A 356 -13.95 9.03 -14.71
CA ASN A 356 -14.23 8.14 -13.60
C ASN A 356 -14.17 8.89 -12.28
N ALA A 357 -15.24 8.80 -11.50
CA ALA A 357 -15.33 9.26 -10.13
C ALA A 357 -15.49 8.07 -9.19
N ALA A 358 -14.72 8.08 -8.11
CA ALA A 358 -14.82 7.12 -7.03
C ALA A 358 -14.90 7.84 -5.69
N TYR A 359 -15.76 7.35 -4.82
CA TYR A 359 -15.86 7.77 -3.43
C TYR A 359 -15.68 6.57 -2.53
N THR A 360 -14.94 6.75 -1.44
CA THR A 360 -14.93 5.83 -0.31
C THR A 360 -14.94 6.64 0.97
N GLY A 361 -16.00 6.48 1.76
CA GLY A 361 -16.16 7.05 3.09
C GLY A 361 -16.14 5.93 4.14
N GLN A 362 -15.29 6.08 5.14
CA GLN A 362 -15.26 5.19 6.30
C GLN A 362 -15.54 6.00 7.57
N ARG A 363 -16.45 5.51 8.41
CA ARG A 363 -16.72 6.07 9.73
C ARG A 363 -16.60 4.98 10.78
N SER A 364 -15.74 5.20 11.78
CA SER A 364 -15.57 4.29 12.89
C SER A 364 -15.94 4.96 14.21
N TYR A 365 -16.69 4.23 15.03
CA TYR A 365 -17.01 4.59 16.41
C TYR A 365 -16.37 3.55 17.31
N THR A 366 -15.69 3.98 18.37
CA THR A 366 -15.15 3.08 19.39
C THR A 366 -15.50 3.63 20.76
N LEU A 367 -16.07 2.79 21.61
CA LEU A 367 -16.37 3.08 23.01
C LEU A 367 -15.66 2.03 23.86
N ARG A 368 -14.89 2.49 24.86
CA ARG A 368 -14.10 1.64 25.74
C ARG A 368 -14.32 2.07 27.18
N ASN A 369 -14.64 1.09 28.02
CA ASN A 369 -14.84 1.24 29.45
C ASN A 369 -13.79 0.39 30.16
N GLN A 370 -13.08 0.98 31.12
CA GLN A 370 -12.00 0.32 31.84
C GLN A 370 -12.14 0.55 33.34
N LEU A 371 -12.03 -0.53 34.11
CA LEU A 371 -11.83 -0.49 35.55
C LEU A 371 -10.38 -0.90 35.83
N ALA A 372 -9.66 -0.07 36.58
CA ALA A 372 -8.26 -0.30 36.92
C ALA A 372 -8.08 -0.25 38.44
N TYR A 373 -7.46 -1.30 38.98
CA TYR A 373 -7.07 -1.42 40.37
C TYR A 373 -5.55 -1.45 40.49
N GLU A 374 -4.99 -0.64 41.38
CA GLU A 374 -3.54 -0.60 41.67
C GLU A 374 -3.31 -0.49 43.17
N ASN A 375 -2.44 -1.33 43.71
CA ASN A 375 -2.10 -1.31 45.13
C ASN A 375 -0.63 -1.70 45.37
N ALA A 376 0.01 -0.99 46.29
CA ALA A 376 1.34 -1.33 46.81
C ALA A 376 1.21 -1.88 48.23
N ILE A 377 1.65 -3.11 48.47
CA ILE A 377 1.63 -3.80 49.77
C ILE A 377 3.04 -3.80 50.34
N ASN A 378 3.22 -3.20 51.52
CA ASN A 378 4.47 -3.18 52.29
C ASN A 378 5.71 -2.81 51.48
N THR A 379 5.60 -1.83 50.56
CA THR A 379 6.63 -1.31 49.63
C THR A 379 7.26 -2.31 48.65
N ASP A 380 7.20 -3.61 48.95
CA ASP A 380 7.85 -4.68 48.20
C ASP A 380 6.96 -5.26 47.12
N HIS A 381 5.64 -5.14 47.24
CA HIS A 381 4.70 -5.78 46.32
C HIS A 381 3.85 -4.72 45.64
N VAL A 382 3.82 -4.72 44.30
CA VAL A 382 2.89 -3.90 43.53
C VAL A 382 1.99 -4.82 42.73
N VAL A 383 0.69 -4.72 42.95
CA VAL A 383 -0.33 -5.46 42.21
C VAL A 383 -1.14 -4.48 41.39
N SER A 384 -1.33 -4.78 40.11
CA SER A 384 -2.31 -4.09 39.28
C SER A 384 -3.23 -5.07 38.56
N ALA A 385 -4.48 -4.69 38.40
CA ALA A 385 -5.47 -5.46 37.66
C ALA A 385 -6.37 -4.52 36.88
N GLN A 386 -6.77 -4.90 35.68
CA GLN A 386 -7.66 -4.11 34.84
C GLN A 386 -8.68 -5.00 34.14
N ALA A 387 -9.91 -4.52 34.04
CA ALA A 387 -10.98 -5.12 33.24
C ALA A 387 -11.47 -4.09 32.23
N ILE A 388 -11.55 -4.49 30.96
CA ILE A 388 -11.89 -3.58 29.85
C ILE A 388 -13.02 -4.20 29.03
N SER A 389 -14.00 -3.37 28.68
CA SER A 389 -15.05 -3.68 27.70
C SER A 389 -14.96 -2.67 26.56
N GLU A 390 -14.92 -3.16 25.32
CA GLU A 390 -14.81 -2.34 24.11
C GLU A 390 -15.87 -2.74 23.09
N ILE A 391 -16.51 -1.74 22.49
CA ILE A 391 -17.43 -1.89 21.36
C ILE A 391 -16.96 -0.98 20.25
N ARG A 392 -16.88 -1.53 19.03
CA ARG A 392 -16.45 -0.80 17.85
C ARG A 392 -17.37 -1.08 16.68
N SER A 393 -17.74 -0.05 15.95
CA SER A 393 -18.42 -0.15 14.66
C SER A 393 -17.61 0.56 13.58
N VAL A 394 -17.54 -0.02 12.39
CA VAL A 394 -16.90 0.53 11.21
C VAL A 394 -17.88 0.44 10.05
N LEU A 395 -18.36 1.58 9.60
CA LEU A 395 -19.21 1.72 8.43
C LEU A 395 -18.35 2.19 7.26
N THR A 396 -18.40 1.49 6.14
CA THR A 396 -17.70 1.85 4.90
C THR A 396 -18.70 1.94 3.77
N ASN A 397 -18.76 3.09 3.12
CA ASN A 397 -19.66 3.36 2.01
C ASN A 397 -18.81 3.81 0.85
N GLY A 398 -19.18 3.44 -0.36
CA GLY A 398 -18.48 3.90 -1.54
C GLY A 398 -19.37 3.92 -2.75
N TYR A 399 -18.93 4.68 -3.74
CA TYR A 399 -19.41 4.49 -5.08
C TYR A 399 -18.24 4.50 -6.05
N LEU A 400 -18.39 3.77 -7.15
CA LEU A 400 -17.59 3.91 -8.35
C LEU A 400 -18.56 4.32 -9.45
N ASN A 401 -18.19 5.30 -10.26
CA ASN A 401 -18.95 5.71 -11.42
C ASN A 401 -17.95 6.05 -12.52
N GLY A 402 -18.01 5.35 -13.65
CA GLY A 402 -17.29 5.74 -14.85
C GLY A 402 -18.27 6.12 -15.94
N ASN A 403 -17.96 7.21 -16.64
CA ASN A 403 -18.84 7.81 -17.62
C ASN A 403 -18.08 8.00 -18.93
N TYR A 404 -18.70 7.55 -20.01
CA TYR A 404 -18.31 7.91 -21.37
C TYR A 404 -19.03 9.18 -21.82
N GLY A 405 -18.52 9.82 -22.87
CA GLY A 405 -19.12 11.05 -23.38
C GLY A 405 -18.80 12.29 -22.54
N TRP A 406 -17.74 12.26 -21.74
CA TRP A 406 -17.33 13.40 -20.92
C TRP A 406 -16.72 14.52 -21.76
N ARG A 407 -17.12 15.76 -21.49
CA ARG A 407 -16.67 16.98 -22.20
C ARG A 407 -16.19 18.02 -21.20
N GLY A 408 -14.94 17.88 -20.77
CA GLY A 408 -14.32 18.77 -19.79
C GLY A 408 -14.26 20.23 -20.25
N ASP A 409 -14.07 20.45 -21.55
CA ASP A 409 -14.04 21.76 -22.22
C ASP A 409 -15.42 22.43 -22.31
N ARG A 410 -16.51 21.66 -22.16
CA ARG A 410 -17.88 22.15 -22.24
C ARG A 410 -18.61 22.08 -20.90
N GLY A 411 -17.93 22.52 -19.84
CA GLY A 411 -18.55 22.59 -18.51
C GLY A 411 -18.75 21.22 -17.84
N GLN A 412 -17.86 20.26 -18.12
CA GLN A 412 -17.88 18.91 -17.52
C GLN A 412 -19.15 18.11 -17.88
N LEU A 413 -19.79 18.41 -19.01
CA LEU A 413 -20.97 17.69 -19.47
C LEU A 413 -20.65 16.22 -19.74
N ILE A 414 -21.58 15.34 -19.38
CA ILE A 414 -21.52 13.92 -19.68
C ILE A 414 -22.68 13.64 -20.63
N SER A 415 -22.36 13.22 -21.85
CA SER A 415 -23.33 12.96 -22.92
C SER A 415 -23.01 11.63 -23.59
N PRO A 416 -23.33 10.50 -22.95
CA PRO A 416 -23.09 9.19 -23.54
C PRO A 416 -23.96 9.05 -24.80
N VAL A 417 -23.37 8.52 -25.86
CA VAL A 417 -24.06 8.22 -27.11
C VAL A 417 -24.22 6.72 -27.22
N VAL A 418 -25.46 6.28 -27.39
CA VAL A 418 -25.77 4.87 -27.66
C VAL A 418 -25.50 4.61 -29.13
N THR A 419 -24.54 3.74 -29.40
CA THR A 419 -24.17 3.22 -30.71
C THR A 419 -24.65 1.78 -30.84
N GLU A 420 -24.59 1.14 -32.02
CA GLU A 420 -24.92 -0.29 -32.13
C GLU A 420 -23.97 -1.14 -31.28
N PHE A 421 -22.68 -0.76 -31.25
CA PHE A 421 -21.66 -1.39 -30.40
C PHE A 421 -21.94 -1.20 -28.90
N ASN A 422 -22.29 0.02 -28.48
CA ASN A 422 -22.65 0.30 -27.10
C ASN A 422 -24.02 -0.23 -26.73
N TRP A 423 -24.94 -0.44 -27.67
CA TRP A 423 -26.22 -1.07 -27.36
C TRP A 423 -26.00 -2.49 -26.84
N GLU A 424 -25.09 -3.26 -27.44
CA GLU A 424 -24.71 -4.59 -26.94
C GLU A 424 -23.73 -4.56 -25.75
N SER A 425 -22.81 -3.58 -25.74
CA SER A 425 -21.76 -3.45 -24.72
C SER A 425 -22.20 -2.74 -23.43
N ALA A 426 -23.22 -1.87 -23.51
CA ALA A 426 -23.83 -1.13 -22.39
C ALA A 426 -24.26 -2.07 -21.26
N TYR A 427 -24.58 -3.31 -21.64
CA TYR A 427 -25.09 -4.33 -20.75
C TYR A 427 -24.04 -5.37 -20.30
N LYS A 428 -22.85 -5.40 -20.92
CA LYS A 428 -21.78 -6.37 -20.58
C LYS A 428 -20.54 -5.75 -19.95
N ASN A 429 -20.14 -4.52 -20.29
CA ASN A 429 -18.81 -3.97 -19.94
C ASN A 429 -18.75 -2.43 -19.80
N GLU A 430 -19.83 -1.75 -19.41
CA GLU A 430 -19.75 -0.33 -19.00
C GLU A 430 -18.96 -0.18 -17.69
N PRO A 431 -18.36 1.00 -17.43
CA PRO A 431 -17.80 1.26 -16.11
C PRO A 431 -18.91 1.07 -15.07
N SER A 432 -18.78 0.03 -14.25
CA SER A 432 -19.85 -0.36 -13.35
C SER A 432 -20.09 0.75 -12.33
N SER A 433 -21.24 1.41 -12.46
CA SER A 433 -21.78 2.25 -11.40
C SER A 433 -22.17 1.35 -10.26
N ALA A 434 -21.31 1.28 -9.23
CA ALA A 434 -21.51 0.40 -8.09
C ALA A 434 -21.62 1.27 -6.84
N ILE A 435 -22.67 1.07 -6.06
CA ILE A 435 -22.76 1.61 -4.70
C ILE A 435 -22.49 0.47 -3.74
N THR A 436 -21.56 0.69 -2.81
CA THR A 436 -21.18 -0.29 -1.79
C THR A 436 -21.47 0.26 -0.40
N SER A 437 -21.93 -0.61 0.49
CA SER A 437 -22.12 -0.31 1.90
C SER A 437 -21.75 -1.55 2.71
N ASN A 438 -20.88 -1.38 3.70
CA ASN A 438 -20.38 -2.47 4.53
C ASN A 438 -20.31 -2.01 5.98
N ILE A 439 -20.84 -2.82 6.90
CA ILE A 439 -20.78 -2.58 8.34
C ILE A 439 -20.06 -3.72 9.04
N LYS A 440 -19.07 -3.36 9.86
CA LYS A 440 -18.32 -4.28 10.72
C LYS A 440 -18.46 -3.85 12.16
N ASN A 441 -18.93 -4.77 13.00
CA ASN A 441 -19.14 -4.55 14.41
C ASN A 441 -18.28 -5.52 15.21
N TYR A 442 -17.70 -5.01 16.30
CA TYR A 442 -16.84 -5.75 17.21
C TYR A 442 -17.28 -5.52 18.65
N ILE A 443 -17.20 -6.58 19.45
CA ILE A 443 -17.33 -6.52 20.90
C ILE A 443 -16.16 -7.30 21.51
N SER A 444 -15.58 -6.73 22.55
CA SER A 444 -14.33 -7.23 23.11
C SER A 444 -14.30 -7.06 24.63
N TRP A 445 -13.82 -8.10 25.31
CA TRP A 445 -13.57 -8.07 26.74
C TRP A 445 -12.13 -8.47 27.02
N LEU A 446 -11.45 -7.71 27.89
CA LEU A 446 -10.08 -7.97 28.26
C LEU A 446 -9.90 -7.93 29.78
N GLY A 447 -9.02 -8.80 30.27
CA GLY A 447 -8.46 -8.76 31.61
C GLY A 447 -6.94 -8.63 31.53
N PHE A 448 -6.38 -7.79 32.38
CA PHE A 448 -4.94 -7.64 32.56
C PHE A 448 -4.61 -7.72 34.05
N ALA A 449 -3.55 -8.43 34.40
CA ALA A 449 -3.02 -8.47 35.75
C ALA A 449 -1.50 -8.37 35.71
N SER A 450 -0.93 -7.55 36.59
CA SER A 450 0.51 -7.49 36.80
C SER A 450 0.86 -7.56 38.28
N TYR A 451 2.03 -8.14 38.54
CA TYR A 451 2.61 -8.23 39.86
C TYR A 451 4.10 -7.93 39.77
N ALA A 452 4.57 -7.00 40.61
CA ALA A 452 5.99 -6.71 40.75
C ALA A 452 6.43 -6.93 42.20
N TYR A 453 7.56 -7.63 42.37
CA TYR A 453 8.20 -7.85 43.66
C TYR A 453 9.55 -7.15 43.71
N LYS A 454 9.72 -6.26 44.69
CA LYS A 454 10.92 -5.45 44.99
C LYS A 454 11.49 -4.70 43.78
N ALA A 455 10.65 -4.40 42.79
CA ALA A 455 11.03 -3.91 41.47
C ALA A 455 12.05 -4.80 40.71
N LYS A 456 12.32 -6.04 41.16
CA LYS A 456 13.26 -6.97 40.52
C LYS A 456 12.56 -7.99 39.64
N LEU A 457 11.45 -8.53 40.14
CA LEU A 457 10.68 -9.55 39.45
C LEU A 457 9.34 -8.94 39.04
N MET A 458 9.00 -9.03 37.76
CA MET A 458 7.73 -8.58 37.21
C MET A 458 7.07 -9.74 36.48
N PHE A 459 5.79 -9.95 36.73
CA PHE A 459 4.96 -10.91 36.03
C PHE A 459 3.73 -10.20 35.48
N ASN A 460 3.38 -10.47 34.22
CA ASN A 460 2.15 -9.99 33.61
C ASN A 460 1.38 -11.15 33.01
N ALA A 461 0.06 -11.11 33.16
CA ALA A 461 -0.86 -12.00 32.50
C ALA A 461 -1.98 -11.19 31.87
N ASN A 462 -2.45 -11.63 30.71
CA ASN A 462 -3.62 -11.06 30.07
C ASN A 462 -4.49 -12.14 29.44
N ILE A 463 -5.77 -11.85 29.35
CA ILE A 463 -6.77 -12.65 28.67
C ILE A 463 -7.70 -11.72 27.90
N ARG A 464 -8.09 -12.12 26.71
CA ARG A 464 -8.99 -11.36 25.84
C ARG A 464 -9.95 -12.27 25.12
N MET A 465 -11.16 -11.79 24.92
CA MET A 465 -12.20 -12.44 24.13
C MET A 465 -12.79 -11.43 23.15
N ASP A 466 -12.81 -11.78 21.86
CA ASP A 466 -13.26 -10.93 20.76
C ASP A 466 -14.41 -11.58 20.00
N GLY A 467 -15.43 -10.79 19.66
CA GLY A 467 -16.52 -11.14 18.76
C GLY A 467 -16.67 -10.13 17.64
N SER A 468 -17.13 -10.59 16.47
CA SER A 468 -17.37 -9.76 15.29
C SER A 468 -18.57 -10.29 14.52
N ASN A 469 -19.31 -9.41 13.85
CA ASN A 469 -20.35 -9.79 12.89
C ASN A 469 -19.79 -10.35 11.56
N GLN A 470 -18.47 -10.35 11.40
CA GLN A 470 -17.77 -11.03 10.31
C GLN A 470 -17.44 -12.49 10.66
N PHE A 471 -17.66 -12.90 11.91
CA PHE A 471 -17.43 -14.27 12.35
C PHE A 471 -18.69 -15.10 12.19
N GLY A 472 -18.48 -16.35 11.81
CA GLY A 472 -19.54 -17.27 11.45
C GLY A 472 -20.63 -17.44 12.50
N ASP A 473 -21.81 -17.84 12.04
CA ASP A 473 -22.98 -18.04 12.89
C ASP A 473 -22.77 -19.12 13.96
N ASN A 474 -21.80 -20.02 13.78
CA ASN A 474 -21.50 -21.11 14.71
C ASN A 474 -21.04 -20.57 16.08
N PRO A 475 -21.86 -20.72 17.15
CA PRO A 475 -21.54 -20.20 18.48
C PRO A 475 -20.22 -20.74 19.06
N LYS A 476 -19.79 -21.93 18.64
CA LYS A 476 -18.56 -22.59 19.11
C LYS A 476 -17.27 -21.84 18.74
N TYR A 477 -17.26 -21.14 17.61
CA TYR A 477 -16.06 -20.46 17.09
C TYR A 477 -16.20 -18.93 17.08
N ARG A 478 -17.34 -18.41 17.52
CA ARG A 478 -17.65 -16.98 17.56
C ARG A 478 -16.74 -16.18 18.49
N PHE A 479 -16.32 -16.80 19.61
CA PHE A 479 -15.40 -16.22 20.58
C PHE A 479 -14.21 -17.15 20.79
N LEU A 480 -13.00 -16.65 20.58
CA LEU A 480 -11.77 -17.35 20.94
C LEU A 480 -11.10 -16.60 22.11
N PRO A 481 -11.02 -17.19 23.31
CA PRO A 481 -10.20 -16.62 24.37
C PRO A 481 -8.73 -16.76 23.99
N VAL A 482 -8.05 -15.63 23.91
CA VAL A 482 -6.61 -15.53 23.69
C VAL A 482 -5.97 -15.01 24.97
N TRP A 483 -4.74 -15.44 25.25
CA TRP A 483 -4.06 -15.09 26.50
C TRP A 483 -2.56 -15.07 26.29
N SER A 484 -1.87 -14.36 27.17
CA SER A 484 -0.42 -14.39 27.23
C SER A 484 0.09 -14.09 28.62
N VAL A 485 1.31 -14.54 28.86
CA VAL A 485 2.05 -14.36 30.09
C VAL A 485 3.45 -13.85 29.76
N SER A 486 4.00 -13.02 30.62
CA SER A 486 5.38 -12.55 30.51
C SER A 486 6.00 -12.38 31.88
N GLY A 487 7.31 -12.57 31.94
CA GLY A 487 8.14 -12.37 33.11
C GLY A 487 9.35 -11.51 32.77
N ARG A 488 9.74 -10.65 33.70
CA ARG A 488 11.02 -9.94 33.67
C ARG A 488 11.72 -10.10 35.02
N TYR A 489 13.00 -10.41 34.97
CA TYR A 489 13.84 -10.54 36.15
C TYR A 489 15.12 -9.72 36.02
N ILE A 490 15.24 -8.69 36.85
CA ILE A 490 16.40 -7.79 36.91
C ILE A 490 17.42 -8.37 37.89
N LEU A 491 18.43 -9.04 37.35
CA LEU A 491 19.45 -9.76 38.12
C LEU A 491 20.43 -8.81 38.82
N THR A 492 20.69 -7.63 38.25
CA THR A 492 21.58 -6.62 38.87
C THR A 492 21.02 -5.98 40.13
N GLU A 493 19.75 -6.21 40.45
CA GLU A 493 19.19 -5.82 41.75
C GLU A 493 19.41 -6.85 42.86
N GLU A 494 19.90 -8.06 42.53
CA GLU A 494 20.20 -9.08 43.51
C GLU A 494 21.51 -8.85 44.24
N SER A 495 21.55 -9.19 45.52
CA SER A 495 22.71 -8.94 46.39
C SER A 495 24.03 -9.48 45.84
N PHE A 496 23.99 -10.56 45.04
CA PHE A 496 25.17 -11.19 44.45
C PHE A 496 25.69 -10.53 43.17
N LEU A 497 24.89 -9.68 42.50
CA LEU A 497 25.28 -8.93 41.28
C LEU A 497 25.17 -7.41 41.44
N LYS A 498 24.55 -6.95 42.52
CA LYS A 498 24.40 -5.54 42.82
C LYS A 498 25.77 -4.87 42.97
N ASN A 499 25.90 -3.67 42.40
CA ASN A 499 27.14 -2.89 42.38
C ASN A 499 28.30 -3.53 41.58
N ASN A 500 28.02 -4.39 40.61
CA ASN A 500 29.07 -4.90 39.72
C ASN A 500 29.64 -3.76 38.84
N PRO A 501 30.97 -3.54 38.80
CA PRO A 501 31.57 -2.43 38.07
C PRO A 501 31.57 -2.61 36.54
N VAL A 502 31.42 -3.85 36.06
CA VAL A 502 31.36 -4.18 34.63
C VAL A 502 29.92 -4.24 34.17
N LEU A 503 29.06 -4.97 34.87
CA LEU A 503 27.66 -5.19 34.52
C LEU A 503 26.76 -4.20 35.26
N SER A 504 26.49 -3.04 34.64
CA SER A 504 25.69 -1.97 35.23
C SER A 504 24.19 -2.26 35.22
N TYR A 505 23.71 -3.07 34.27
CA TYR A 505 22.32 -3.50 34.21
C TYR A 505 22.22 -4.86 33.51
N PHE A 506 21.41 -5.76 34.05
CA PHE A 506 21.06 -7.00 33.38
C PHE A 506 19.67 -7.46 33.77
N ALA A 507 18.81 -7.66 32.76
CA ALA A 507 17.49 -8.21 32.94
C ALA A 507 17.20 -9.30 31.91
N LEU A 508 16.63 -10.41 32.38
CA LEU A 508 16.08 -11.44 31.53
C LEU A 508 14.59 -11.21 31.35
N ARG A 509 14.10 -11.43 30.14
CA ARG A 509 12.69 -11.37 29.75
C ARG A 509 12.29 -12.68 29.11
N ALA A 510 11.09 -13.15 29.41
CA ALA A 510 10.48 -14.26 28.70
C ALA A 510 8.99 -14.02 28.57
N SER A 511 8.42 -14.40 27.43
CA SER A 511 6.99 -14.32 27.22
C SER A 511 6.48 -15.45 26.33
N TYR A 512 5.22 -15.78 26.57
CA TYR A 512 4.46 -16.73 25.78
C TYR A 512 3.05 -16.19 25.59
N GLY A 513 2.54 -16.24 24.36
CA GLY A 513 1.20 -15.80 24.09
C GLY A 513 0.57 -16.47 22.88
N VAL A 514 -0.75 -16.62 22.95
CA VAL A 514 -1.56 -17.06 21.83
C VAL A 514 -2.32 -15.86 21.29
N GLN A 515 -2.29 -15.68 19.99
CA GLN A 515 -3.06 -14.67 19.27
C GLN A 515 -3.94 -15.35 18.22
N GLY A 516 -5.10 -14.75 17.94
CA GLY A 516 -6.02 -15.23 16.93
C GLY A 516 -6.14 -14.23 15.79
N ASN A 517 -6.16 -14.71 14.55
CA ASN A 517 -6.52 -13.92 13.37
C ASN A 517 -7.67 -14.61 12.61
N VAL A 518 -8.43 -13.86 11.82
CA VAL A 518 -9.53 -14.40 11.00
C VAL A 518 -9.48 -13.82 9.59
N ASP A 519 -9.59 -14.70 8.60
CA ASP A 519 -9.80 -14.32 7.21
C ASP A 519 -11.19 -13.69 7.05
N LYS A 520 -11.23 -12.46 6.54
CA LYS A 520 -12.46 -11.67 6.38
C LYS A 520 -13.23 -12.02 5.09
N ASN A 521 -12.71 -12.94 4.29
CA ASN A 521 -13.19 -13.26 2.93
C ASN A 521 -13.57 -14.74 2.83
N THR A 522 -13.96 -15.35 3.95
CA THR A 522 -14.45 -16.72 4.03
C THR A 522 -15.69 -16.73 4.91
N SER A 523 -16.71 -17.49 4.54
CA SER A 523 -17.96 -17.61 5.28
C SER A 523 -18.20 -19.06 5.70
N PRO A 524 -18.80 -19.34 6.88
CA PRO A 524 -19.26 -20.69 7.21
C PRO A 524 -20.45 -21.13 6.36
N THR A 525 -21.18 -20.19 5.79
CA THR A 525 -22.39 -20.38 4.98
C THR A 525 -22.12 -19.99 3.53
N LEU A 526 -22.93 -20.50 2.62
CA LEU A 526 -22.85 -20.12 1.22
C LEU A 526 -23.21 -18.63 1.09
N VAL A 527 -22.34 -17.85 0.45
CA VAL A 527 -22.63 -16.46 0.10
C VAL A 527 -22.90 -16.41 -1.40
N ALA A 528 -24.11 -16.06 -1.78
CA ALA A 528 -24.48 -15.77 -3.16
C ALA A 528 -24.47 -14.25 -3.38
N LYS A 529 -23.97 -13.84 -4.53
CA LYS A 529 -24.02 -12.46 -5.01
C LYS A 529 -25.06 -12.38 -6.12
N ILE A 530 -26.04 -11.50 -5.93
CA ILE A 530 -26.93 -11.08 -7.00
C ILE A 530 -26.09 -10.23 -7.96
N GLN A 531 -26.02 -10.66 -9.20
CA GLN A 531 -25.28 -10.00 -10.27
C GLN A 531 -26.16 -8.91 -10.90
N ASN A 532 -25.60 -8.19 -11.86
CA ASN A 532 -26.39 -7.29 -12.69
C ASN A 532 -27.52 -8.07 -13.39
N TYR A 533 -28.66 -7.42 -13.53
CA TYR A 533 -29.81 -7.96 -14.27
C TYR A 533 -29.38 -8.35 -15.70
N ASP A 534 -29.64 -9.60 -16.11
CA ASP A 534 -29.32 -10.06 -17.46
C ASP A 534 -30.42 -9.59 -18.42
N VAL A 535 -30.13 -8.53 -19.16
CA VAL A 535 -31.09 -7.96 -20.11
C VAL A 535 -31.33 -8.82 -21.34
N ASN A 536 -30.43 -9.75 -21.68
CA ASN A 536 -30.64 -10.62 -22.84
C ASN A 536 -31.66 -11.71 -22.52
N ARG A 537 -31.68 -12.13 -21.26
CA ARG A 537 -32.57 -13.19 -20.79
C ARG A 537 -33.71 -12.69 -19.91
N TYR A 538 -33.70 -11.40 -19.57
CA TYR A 538 -34.70 -10.69 -18.78
C TYR A 538 -34.94 -11.27 -17.37
N PHE A 539 -33.87 -11.73 -16.69
CA PHE A 539 -33.96 -12.22 -15.32
C PHE A 539 -32.75 -11.84 -14.46
N ASP A 540 -32.95 -11.84 -13.13
CA ASP A 540 -31.88 -11.65 -12.16
C ASP A 540 -30.92 -12.85 -12.17
N GLN A 541 -29.64 -12.57 -12.34
CA GLN A 541 -28.61 -13.59 -12.19
C GLN A 541 -28.06 -13.58 -10.77
N SER A 542 -27.70 -14.76 -10.28
CA SER A 542 -26.93 -14.91 -9.05
C SER A 542 -25.74 -15.80 -9.32
N SER A 543 -24.61 -15.47 -8.71
CA SER A 543 -23.42 -16.30 -8.71
C SER A 543 -23.02 -16.62 -7.28
N ILE A 544 -22.36 -17.76 -7.08
CA ILE A 544 -21.74 -18.07 -5.79
C ILE A 544 -20.52 -17.16 -5.62
N GLU A 545 -20.52 -16.33 -4.59
CA GLU A 545 -19.37 -15.49 -4.23
C GLU A 545 -18.41 -16.26 -3.30
N MET A 546 -18.94 -16.99 -2.32
CA MET A 546 -18.15 -17.80 -1.41
C MET A 546 -18.83 -19.15 -1.17
N LEU A 547 -18.06 -20.23 -1.33
CA LEU A 547 -18.48 -21.55 -0.85
C LEU A 547 -18.42 -21.62 0.67
N PRO A 548 -19.37 -22.35 1.31
CA PRO A 548 -19.37 -22.51 2.76
C PRO A 548 -18.12 -23.26 3.22
N ASN A 549 -17.46 -22.76 4.27
CA ASN A 549 -16.48 -23.50 5.05
C ASN A 549 -17.06 -23.77 6.46
N PRO A 550 -17.81 -24.86 6.67
CA PRO A 550 -18.45 -25.14 7.96
C PRO A 550 -17.45 -25.36 9.12
N LEU A 551 -16.18 -25.60 8.80
CA LEU A 551 -15.08 -25.78 9.75
C LEU A 551 -14.24 -24.50 9.92
N LEU A 552 -14.73 -23.35 9.42
CA LEU A 552 -14.08 -22.06 9.55
C LEU A 552 -13.85 -21.74 11.03
N ARG A 553 -12.58 -21.50 11.36
CA ARG A 553 -12.11 -21.20 12.70
C ARG A 553 -10.95 -20.20 12.64
N TRP A 554 -10.60 -19.68 13.80
CA TRP A 554 -9.49 -18.77 14.01
C TRP A 554 -8.15 -19.38 13.60
N GLU A 555 -7.35 -18.61 12.86
CA GLU A 555 -5.92 -18.87 12.72
C GLU A 555 -5.27 -18.56 14.06
N LYS A 556 -4.46 -19.49 14.59
CA LYS A 556 -3.82 -19.32 15.89
C LYS A 556 -2.32 -19.16 15.71
N THR A 557 -1.78 -18.08 16.26
CA THR A 557 -0.35 -17.86 16.33
C THR A 557 0.11 -17.97 17.77
N GLN A 558 0.99 -18.91 18.04
CA GLN A 558 1.68 -19.02 19.32
C GLN A 558 3.03 -18.33 19.19
N SER A 559 3.33 -17.41 20.10
CA SER A 559 4.59 -16.67 20.13
C SER A 559 5.35 -16.99 21.40
N TYR A 560 6.63 -17.32 21.24
CA TYR A 560 7.61 -17.47 22.30
C TYR A 560 8.69 -16.41 22.09
N ASN A 561 9.03 -15.69 23.14
CA ASN A 561 10.13 -14.72 23.11
C ASN A 561 10.98 -14.85 24.38
N ILE A 562 12.30 -14.81 24.19
CA ILE A 562 13.29 -14.77 25.26
C ILE A 562 14.21 -13.59 24.94
N GLY A 563 14.31 -12.65 25.86
CA GLY A 563 15.08 -11.43 25.70
C GLY A 563 16.09 -11.24 26.82
N ALA A 564 17.20 -10.59 26.51
CA ALA A 564 18.18 -10.11 27.47
C ALA A 564 18.45 -8.63 27.24
N ASP A 565 18.21 -7.82 28.26
CA ASP A 565 18.56 -6.42 28.29
C ASP A 565 19.84 -6.26 29.10
N PHE A 566 20.87 -5.61 28.56
CA PHE A 566 22.15 -5.45 29.27
C PHE A 566 22.74 -4.06 29.12
N SER A 567 23.53 -3.67 30.11
CA SER A 567 24.39 -2.49 30.07
C SER A 567 25.70 -2.74 30.79
N LEU A 568 26.80 -2.33 30.15
CA LEU A 568 28.17 -2.49 30.61
C LEU A 568 28.85 -1.13 30.81
N TRP A 569 29.73 -1.06 31.82
CA TRP A 569 30.59 0.09 32.15
C TRP A 569 29.85 1.43 32.13
N ASN A 570 28.77 1.52 32.92
CA ASN A 570 27.91 2.70 33.04
C ASN A 570 27.37 3.19 31.69
N ARG A 571 26.74 2.27 30.93
CA ARG A 571 26.11 2.53 29.62
C ARG A 571 27.08 2.96 28.53
N ARG A 572 28.35 2.55 28.61
CA ARG A 572 29.27 2.63 27.46
C ARG A 572 28.90 1.63 26.37
N VAL A 573 28.44 0.46 26.77
CA VAL A 573 27.80 -0.52 25.88
C VAL A 573 26.46 -0.86 26.49
N SER A 574 25.40 -0.81 25.70
CA SER A 574 24.08 -1.25 26.14
C SER A 574 23.33 -1.83 24.96
N GLY A 575 22.56 -2.86 25.20
CA GLY A 575 21.77 -3.43 24.14
C GLY A 575 20.69 -4.37 24.63
N VAL A 576 19.93 -4.83 23.65
CA VAL A 576 18.87 -5.79 23.82
C VAL A 576 19.07 -6.88 22.77
N ILE A 577 18.97 -8.14 23.19
CA ILE A 577 18.95 -9.29 22.29
C ILE A 577 17.64 -10.01 22.54
N ASP A 578 16.85 -10.21 21.48
CA ASP A 578 15.58 -10.93 21.53
C ASP A 578 15.64 -12.13 20.58
N LEU A 579 15.37 -13.32 21.12
CA LEU A 579 15.18 -14.56 20.36
C LEU A 579 13.68 -14.85 20.35
N TYR A 580 13.13 -15.16 19.18
CA TYR A 580 11.72 -15.47 19.07
C TYR A 580 11.44 -16.68 18.18
N LYS A 581 10.32 -17.34 18.50
CA LYS A 581 9.70 -18.38 17.68
C LYS A 581 8.20 -18.13 17.64
N LYS A 582 7.65 -18.01 16.43
CA LYS A 582 6.22 -17.89 16.18
C LYS A 582 5.74 -19.08 15.37
N THR A 583 4.73 -19.78 15.85
CA THR A 583 4.11 -20.92 15.15
C THR A 583 2.66 -20.60 14.87
N GLY A 584 2.35 -20.43 13.58
CA GLY A 584 1.00 -20.26 13.06
C GLY A 584 0.39 -21.61 12.74
N SER A 585 -0.86 -21.81 13.14
CA SER A 585 -1.63 -23.03 12.92
C SER A 585 -3.03 -22.68 12.42
N ASP A 586 -3.62 -23.61 11.65
CA ASP A 586 -4.93 -23.43 11.04
C ASP A 586 -5.03 -22.19 10.13
N ILE A 587 -3.91 -21.83 9.48
CA ILE A 587 -3.85 -20.71 8.55
C ILE A 587 -4.77 -21.01 7.36
N ILE A 588 -5.55 -20.00 6.96
CA ILE A 588 -6.46 -20.08 5.83
C ILE A 588 -5.64 -20.10 4.55
N MET A 589 -5.85 -21.14 3.76
CA MET A 589 -5.21 -21.32 2.46
C MET A 589 -6.27 -21.48 1.39
N THR A 590 -6.00 -20.93 0.21
CA THR A 590 -6.79 -21.19 -0.99
C THR A 590 -6.39 -22.55 -1.55
N THR A 591 -7.33 -23.49 -1.60
CA THR A 591 -7.18 -24.79 -2.26
C THR A 591 -7.92 -24.82 -3.57
N GLN A 592 -7.36 -25.49 -4.58
CA GLN A 592 -8.11 -25.86 -5.77
C GLN A 592 -9.09 -26.98 -5.41
N THR A 593 -10.34 -26.86 -5.83
CA THR A 593 -11.38 -27.88 -5.62
C THR A 593 -11.55 -28.73 -6.87
N SER A 594 -12.19 -29.90 -6.73
CA SER A 594 -12.53 -30.74 -7.88
C SER A 594 -13.46 -29.99 -8.82
N GLN A 595 -13.23 -30.04 -10.13
CA GLN A 595 -14.07 -29.33 -11.11
C GLN A 595 -15.54 -29.77 -11.07
N VAL A 596 -15.84 -30.97 -10.55
CA VAL A 596 -17.21 -31.47 -10.36
C VAL A 596 -18.03 -30.62 -9.37
N THR A 597 -17.39 -29.85 -8.49
CA THR A 597 -18.09 -28.95 -7.56
C THR A 597 -18.55 -27.66 -8.23
N GLY A 598 -18.21 -27.44 -9.52
CA GLY A 598 -18.57 -26.23 -10.26
C GLY A 598 -17.81 -24.98 -9.82
N VAL A 599 -16.83 -25.11 -8.92
CA VAL A 599 -16.00 -24.02 -8.40
C VAL A 599 -14.54 -24.43 -8.47
N THR A 600 -13.67 -23.48 -8.83
CA THR A 600 -12.24 -23.75 -9.03
C THR A 600 -11.43 -23.69 -7.73
N PHE A 601 -11.80 -22.81 -6.79
CA PHE A 601 -11.06 -22.58 -5.56
C PHE A 601 -11.96 -22.45 -4.33
N GLN A 602 -11.47 -22.90 -3.17
CA GLN A 602 -12.11 -22.72 -1.87
C GLN A 602 -11.05 -22.33 -0.83
N LYS A 603 -11.43 -21.52 0.17
CA LYS A 603 -10.56 -21.20 1.30
C LYS A 603 -10.85 -22.13 2.49
N ILE A 604 -9.81 -22.77 3.00
CA ILE A 604 -9.91 -23.71 4.13
C ILE A 604 -8.77 -23.50 5.13
N ASN A 605 -9.00 -23.81 6.41
CA ASN A 605 -7.97 -23.81 7.44
C ASN A 605 -7.05 -25.04 7.23
N SER A 606 -5.89 -24.84 6.60
CA SER A 606 -5.03 -25.96 6.23
C SER A 606 -3.51 -25.74 6.37
N GLY A 607 -3.06 -24.51 6.59
CA GLY A 607 -1.63 -24.21 6.65
C GLY A 607 -1.08 -24.14 8.08
N ASN A 608 0.13 -24.66 8.27
CA ASN A 608 0.95 -24.40 9.44
C ASN A 608 2.27 -23.76 9.03
N MET A 609 2.68 -22.72 9.75
CA MET A 609 3.91 -21.98 9.48
C MET A 609 4.72 -21.76 10.75
N GLU A 610 6.02 -21.62 10.59
CA GLU A 610 6.95 -21.29 11.65
C GLU A 610 7.87 -20.13 11.22
N ASN A 611 7.99 -19.12 12.07
CA ASN A 611 8.99 -18.07 11.97
C ASN A 611 9.90 -18.12 13.18
N THR A 612 11.21 -18.15 12.95
CA THR A 612 12.23 -18.11 14.00
C THR A 612 13.22 -17.01 13.69
N GLY A 613 13.68 -16.28 14.70
CA GLY A 613 14.59 -15.18 14.45
C GLY A 613 15.29 -14.65 15.68
N VAL A 614 16.26 -13.79 15.41
CA VAL A 614 17.02 -13.01 16.39
C VAL A 614 16.97 -11.55 16.00
N GLU A 615 16.73 -10.70 16.99
CA GLU A 615 16.83 -9.25 16.86
C GLU A 615 17.83 -8.72 17.89
N THR A 616 18.59 -7.71 17.53
CA THR A 616 19.54 -7.05 18.43
C THR A 616 19.57 -5.55 18.15
N ASP A 617 19.49 -4.76 19.22
CA ASP A 617 19.78 -3.33 19.22
C ASP A 617 20.96 -3.11 20.15
N LEU A 618 22.08 -2.64 19.61
CA LEU A 618 23.32 -2.40 20.34
C LEU A 618 23.73 -0.94 20.20
N SER A 619 23.82 -0.24 21.33
CA SER A 619 24.35 1.11 21.42
C SER A 619 25.72 1.09 22.10
N VAL A 620 26.70 1.69 21.44
CA VAL A 620 28.07 1.86 21.94
C VAL A 620 28.38 3.35 21.99
N TYR A 621 29.01 3.81 23.07
CA TYR A 621 29.51 5.17 23.24
C TYR A 621 31.04 5.14 23.34
N PRO A 622 31.77 5.09 22.20
CA PRO A 622 33.23 5.03 22.23
C PRO A 622 33.86 6.24 22.92
N ILE A 623 33.26 7.42 22.75
CA ILE A 623 33.70 8.67 23.37
C ILE A 623 32.53 9.25 24.15
N ARG A 624 32.69 9.41 25.47
CA ARG A 624 31.75 10.11 26.35
C ARG A 624 32.55 10.89 27.38
N THR A 625 32.69 12.19 27.14
CA THR A 625 33.36 13.18 27.99
C THR A 625 32.36 14.28 28.34
N LYS A 626 32.78 15.32 29.07
CA LYS A 626 31.91 16.47 29.38
C LYS A 626 31.54 17.28 28.13
N ASP A 627 32.45 17.36 27.16
CA ASP A 627 32.31 18.22 25.98
C ASP A 627 31.93 17.45 24.71
N TRP A 628 32.22 16.14 24.67
CA TRP A 628 31.99 15.28 23.51
C TRP A 628 31.27 14.00 23.87
N GLU A 629 30.20 13.70 23.13
CA GLU A 629 29.54 12.40 23.12
C GLU A 629 29.46 11.88 21.68
N PHE A 630 30.04 10.72 21.43
CA PHE A 630 29.93 9.99 20.17
C PHE A 630 29.28 8.64 20.44
N SER A 631 28.20 8.37 19.73
CA SER A 631 27.45 7.12 19.85
C SER A 631 27.32 6.43 18.49
N VAL A 632 27.34 5.10 18.55
CA VAL A 632 27.11 4.20 17.42
C VAL A 632 25.99 3.27 17.82
N ASN A 633 24.93 3.23 17.01
CA ASN A 633 23.81 2.31 17.20
C ASN A 633 23.78 1.30 16.05
N LEU A 634 23.76 0.01 16.39
CA LEU A 634 23.69 -1.12 15.48
C LEU A 634 22.37 -1.85 15.70
N ILE A 635 21.57 -1.96 14.65
CA ILE A 635 20.34 -2.73 14.64
C ILE A 635 20.54 -3.93 13.71
N TYR A 636 20.35 -5.14 14.23
CA TYR A 636 20.43 -6.39 13.47
C TYR A 636 19.15 -7.19 13.65
N ALA A 637 18.62 -7.73 12.55
CA ALA A 637 17.45 -8.59 12.57
C ALA A 637 17.60 -9.72 11.54
N TYR A 638 17.29 -10.94 11.95
CA TYR A 638 17.28 -12.12 11.10
C TYR A 638 16.01 -12.93 11.37
N ASN A 639 15.32 -13.34 10.30
CA ASN A 639 14.11 -14.15 10.38
C ASN A 639 14.14 -15.27 9.33
N LYS A 640 13.88 -16.50 9.77
CA LYS A 640 13.67 -17.67 8.92
C LYS A 640 12.20 -18.09 8.99
N ASN A 641 11.53 -18.10 7.83
CA ASN A 641 10.16 -18.60 7.67
C ASN A 641 10.19 -20.03 7.11
N LYS A 642 9.23 -20.86 7.53
CA LYS A 642 9.07 -22.23 7.03
C LYS A 642 7.59 -22.62 6.99
N LEU A 643 7.12 -23.14 5.86
CA LEU A 643 5.83 -23.84 5.77
C LEU A 643 6.02 -25.25 6.34
N THR A 644 5.44 -25.52 7.51
CA THR A 644 5.73 -26.76 8.25
C THR A 644 4.82 -27.91 7.88
N LYS A 645 3.56 -27.63 7.53
CA LYS A 645 2.58 -28.66 7.17
C LYS A 645 1.39 -28.05 6.42
N ILE A 646 0.86 -28.81 5.48
CA ILE A 646 -0.43 -28.62 4.84
C ILE A 646 -1.32 -29.81 5.23
N THR A 647 -2.46 -29.55 5.86
CA THR A 647 -3.26 -30.60 6.51
C THR A 647 -4.36 -31.21 5.64
N SER A 648 -4.76 -30.55 4.55
CA SER A 648 -5.83 -31.02 3.67
C SER A 648 -5.32 -32.15 2.78
N PRO A 649 -5.93 -33.35 2.77
CA PRO A 649 -5.57 -34.43 1.85
C PRO A 649 -5.67 -34.01 0.38
N ALA A 650 -6.67 -33.20 0.04
CA ALA A 650 -6.81 -32.59 -1.28
C ALA A 650 -5.67 -31.62 -1.62
N LEU A 651 -4.97 -31.05 -0.62
CA LEU A 651 -3.74 -30.28 -0.86
C LEU A 651 -2.49 -31.15 -0.79
N LYS A 652 -2.47 -32.25 -0.03
CA LYS A 652 -1.31 -33.16 0.02
C LYS A 652 -1.10 -33.92 -1.27
N ASP A 653 -2.17 -34.45 -1.86
CA ASP A 653 -2.09 -35.12 -3.16
C ASP A 653 -1.87 -34.11 -4.32
N ASN A 654 -2.13 -32.81 -4.11
CA ASN A 654 -1.95 -31.75 -5.11
C ASN A 654 -0.68 -30.88 -4.91
N ALA A 655 -0.07 -30.82 -3.72
CA ALA A 655 1.09 -29.97 -3.45
C ALA A 655 2.37 -30.52 -4.09
N ASP A 656 2.55 -31.83 -4.07
CA ASP A 656 3.67 -32.51 -4.74
C ASP A 656 3.38 -32.79 -6.23
N ILE A 657 2.11 -32.88 -6.66
CA ILE A 657 1.74 -33.30 -8.02
C ILE A 657 1.31 -32.13 -8.93
N ARG A 658 0.95 -30.96 -8.38
CA ARG A 658 0.40 -29.82 -9.15
C ARG A 658 0.95 -28.43 -8.78
N THR A 659 2.05 -28.30 -8.05
CA THR A 659 2.77 -27.02 -8.04
C THR A 659 3.37 -26.78 -9.43
N SER A 660 2.68 -25.97 -10.23
CA SER A 660 3.11 -25.69 -11.60
C SER A 660 4.47 -24.99 -11.62
N ASN A 661 5.26 -25.21 -12.67
CA ASN A 661 6.51 -24.47 -12.89
C ASN A 661 6.25 -22.96 -12.85
N ASN A 662 5.09 -22.51 -13.35
CA ASN A 662 4.67 -21.10 -13.28
C ASN A 662 4.58 -20.59 -11.84
N GLN A 663 4.00 -21.38 -10.92
CA GLN A 663 3.94 -21.01 -9.50
C GLN A 663 5.32 -20.99 -8.85
N LYS A 664 6.20 -21.93 -9.21
CA LYS A 664 7.58 -21.99 -8.69
C LYS A 664 8.43 -20.79 -9.16
N VAL A 665 8.36 -20.45 -10.45
CA VAL A 665 9.06 -19.29 -11.03
C VAL A 665 8.49 -17.97 -10.51
N ALA A 666 7.17 -17.89 -10.29
CA ALA A 666 6.53 -16.71 -9.71
C ALA A 666 6.75 -16.58 -8.19
N GLY A 667 7.40 -17.54 -7.53
CA GLY A 667 7.57 -17.54 -6.07
C GLY A 667 6.24 -17.61 -5.33
N THR A 668 5.26 -18.35 -5.85
CA THR A 668 3.94 -18.55 -5.22
C THR A 668 3.66 -20.02 -4.89
N ALA A 669 4.60 -20.91 -5.22
CA ALA A 669 4.50 -22.32 -4.88
C ALA A 669 4.57 -22.53 -3.36
N LEU A 670 3.68 -23.38 -2.86
CA LEU A 670 3.60 -23.76 -1.46
C LEU A 670 4.25 -25.13 -1.30
N VAL A 671 5.49 -25.16 -0.82
CA VAL A 671 6.29 -26.37 -0.68
C VAL A 671 6.52 -26.63 0.82
N GLU A 672 6.07 -27.79 1.32
CA GLU A 672 6.32 -28.18 2.70
C GLU A 672 7.83 -28.28 2.95
N GLY A 673 8.29 -27.72 4.07
CA GLY A 673 9.70 -27.72 4.43
C GLY A 673 10.47 -26.46 4.00
N GLU A 674 9.96 -25.72 3.03
CA GLU A 674 10.61 -24.52 2.47
C GLU A 674 10.03 -23.22 3.01
N SER A 675 10.73 -22.11 2.76
CA SER A 675 10.22 -20.76 3.03
C SER A 675 9.13 -20.39 2.04
N LEU A 676 8.14 -19.60 2.49
CA LEU A 676 7.20 -18.97 1.58
C LEU A 676 7.91 -18.02 0.61
N ASN A 677 7.32 -17.88 -0.57
CA ASN A 677 7.81 -17.04 -1.66
C ASN A 677 9.22 -17.37 -2.15
N THR A 678 9.65 -18.63 -1.97
CA THR A 678 10.90 -19.11 -2.56
C THR A 678 10.80 -19.08 -4.09
N LEU A 679 11.71 -18.36 -4.72
CA LEU A 679 11.84 -18.31 -6.17
C LEU A 679 12.66 -19.51 -6.64
N TYR A 680 12.10 -20.27 -7.57
CA TYR A 680 12.82 -21.33 -8.24
C TYR A 680 13.14 -20.86 -9.65
N ALA A 681 14.42 -20.92 -10.00
CA ALA A 681 14.89 -20.65 -11.35
C ALA A 681 15.73 -21.84 -11.81
N TRP A 682 15.77 -22.04 -13.11
CA TRP A 682 16.79 -22.87 -13.71
C TRP A 682 18.14 -22.20 -13.49
N HIS A 683 19.16 -23.00 -13.18
CA HIS A 683 20.52 -22.50 -13.04
C HIS A 683 21.04 -22.14 -14.43
N PHE A 684 20.99 -20.85 -14.78
CA PHE A 684 21.49 -20.37 -16.06
C PHE A 684 23.01 -20.49 -16.11
N ALA A 685 23.51 -21.43 -16.93
CA ALA A 685 24.94 -21.69 -17.06
C ALA A 685 25.65 -20.72 -18.02
N GLY A 686 24.90 -19.90 -18.76
CA GLY A 686 25.40 -18.97 -19.77
C GLY A 686 24.76 -19.21 -21.13
N LEU A 687 25.32 -18.59 -22.16
CA LEU A 687 24.99 -18.87 -23.55
C LEU A 687 26.14 -19.68 -24.16
N ASP A 688 25.79 -20.65 -24.99
CA ASP A 688 26.72 -21.36 -25.84
C ASP A 688 27.42 -20.34 -26.77
N PRO A 689 28.76 -20.25 -26.77
CA PRO A 689 29.49 -19.26 -27.57
C PRO A 689 29.41 -19.52 -29.08
N THR A 690 29.06 -20.75 -29.49
CA THR A 690 28.88 -21.16 -30.88
C THR A 690 27.45 -20.98 -31.37
N THR A 691 26.44 -21.28 -30.54
CA THR A 691 25.02 -21.26 -30.96
C THR A 691 24.23 -20.07 -30.43
N GLY A 692 24.72 -19.39 -29.37
CA GLY A 692 24.01 -18.31 -28.69
C GLY A 692 22.80 -18.76 -27.86
N LEU A 693 22.56 -20.07 -27.75
CA LEU A 693 21.46 -20.65 -26.99
C LEU A 693 21.84 -20.81 -25.51
N PRO A 694 20.87 -20.76 -24.57
CA PRO A 694 21.12 -21.13 -23.17
C PRO A 694 21.72 -22.54 -23.04
N LEU A 695 22.77 -22.67 -22.21
CA LEU A 695 23.45 -23.93 -21.89
C LEU A 695 22.66 -24.84 -20.94
#